data_AF-A0A060S6J1-F1
#
_entry.id   AF-A0A060S6J1-F1
#
_cell.length_a   1.000
_cell.length_b   1.000
_cell.length_c   1.000
_cell.angle_alpha   90.00
_cell.angle_beta   90.00
_cell.angle_gamma   90.00
#
_symmetry.space_group_name_H-M   'P 1'
#
loop_
_entity.id
_entity.type
_entity.pdbx_description
1 polymer ?
#
loop_
_entity_poly.entity_id
_entity_poly.type
_entity_poly.pdbx_seq_one_letter_code
_entity_poly.pdbx_strand_id
1 'polypeptide(L)'
;MTTLATLGPLPIRKVWDKMRAMFTVLVSAVLWASLACVAAVQERGMKTCSLRPLGHGRDDTDQIEAAIARCGHFGTTVFGPGQYNITRKMTWDLVSSRVDMHGYLNFKADPEYWLNANNTYRVIFIQNQASWFVLTGHDFVVDAHGAGGINGNGQTWWSFYGNRSRSDGDGRPVSLTLSNVTRAVIKDFRIEAQPFWCNAVADSKDVVYDGMYCNATNQDPLYAGQNVVPNTDGINTYRSDRVSLLRFDNSTNIFAKDITCRGGNGIAVGSLGQYADLPDIVDNLVIENAKMIRLDPKVQPNMGSGVYFKTWTGSVHGSPPTGGGGGGGFVSNVIAKDVSLDEVTVPIHVYQTNGGSSSDAPSKLQFSNLTFSDWTGTSQRPTNIECSPAVPCPNIRFHSIKVAPPNGTAPIYKCVNVASEFGLPGTTPSTRPESTIIMSKKEKPLHSLIAGTTAGAVEAFITYPTEYVKTRSQFSGKRESPLNIIKSTLQTKGVIGLYSGCMALVIGNAVKAGVRFVSYDHFKHALADAEGKVSPPRSLLAGLGAGMMEALFAVTPSETIKTKLIDDAKSPNPRFRGLIHGTACIVREEGLRGIYRGLFPVMMRQGANSAVRFTTYTTLKQLVQSRNPPGQPVSSFVTFGIGAVAGLVTVYTTMPLDVIKTRMQSLEARQAYKNSFHCAYRIFTEEGILRFWTGTTPRLARLVMSGGIVFTVYENVIKLIGGRGD
;
A
#
# COMPACT_ATOMS: atom_id res chain seq x y z
N MET A 1 8.94 48.28 -65.07
CA MET A 1 8.34 47.64 -63.87
C MET A 1 8.09 46.19 -64.21
N THR A 2 8.99 45.26 -63.86
CA THR A 2 9.24 44.63 -62.53
C THR A 2 8.18 43.56 -62.21
N THR A 3 8.44 42.24 -62.38
CA THR A 3 9.23 41.33 -61.50
C THR A 3 8.61 41.17 -60.09
N LEU A 4 8.51 39.99 -59.46
CA LEU A 4 9.10 38.65 -59.68
C LEU A 4 7.97 37.58 -59.74
N ALA A 5 8.01 36.49 -60.52
CA ALA A 5 9.00 35.42 -60.76
C ALA A 5 8.82 34.18 -59.86
N THR A 6 8.44 33.07 -60.52
CA THR A 6 8.73 31.66 -60.23
C THR A 6 9.25 31.25 -58.85
N LEU A 7 8.44 30.50 -58.10
CA LEU A 7 8.94 29.47 -57.17
C LEU A 7 8.38 28.11 -57.63
N GLY A 8 9.26 27.23 -58.06
CA GLY A 8 8.92 25.88 -58.51
C GLY A 8 8.49 24.96 -57.35
N PRO A 9 8.06 23.71 -57.64
CA PRO A 9 7.62 22.77 -56.61
C PRO A 9 8.76 22.49 -55.62
N LEU A 10 8.61 22.98 -54.38
CA LEU A 10 9.50 22.64 -53.28
C LEU A 10 9.61 21.12 -53.19
N PRO A 11 10.83 20.54 -53.25
CA PRO A 11 10.99 19.13 -53.55
C PRO A 11 10.39 18.28 -52.44
N ILE A 12 9.26 17.63 -52.76
CA ILE A 12 8.45 16.83 -51.83
C ILE A 12 9.35 15.84 -51.09
N ARG A 13 10.32 15.22 -51.78
CA ARG A 13 11.38 14.40 -51.16
C ARG A 13 12.09 15.11 -50.01
N LYS A 14 12.71 16.29 -50.17
CA LYS A 14 13.43 16.96 -49.06
C LYS A 14 12.53 17.29 -47.86
N VAL A 15 11.24 17.54 -48.07
CA VAL A 15 10.28 17.76 -46.98
C VAL A 15 9.87 16.43 -46.34
N TRP A 16 9.63 15.39 -47.13
CA TRP A 16 9.32 14.04 -46.65
C TRP A 16 10.51 13.42 -45.91
N ASP A 17 11.73 13.63 -46.39
CA ASP A 17 12.99 13.19 -45.79
C ASP A 17 13.28 13.99 -44.51
N LYS A 18 12.96 15.30 -44.45
CA LYS A 18 12.99 16.05 -43.18
C LYS A 18 11.90 15.61 -42.20
N MET A 19 10.66 15.37 -42.65
CA MET A 19 9.58 14.90 -41.77
C MET A 19 9.78 13.45 -41.33
N ARG A 20 10.36 12.60 -42.18
CA ARG A 20 10.76 11.23 -41.85
C ARG A 20 11.99 11.24 -40.96
N ALA A 21 12.98 12.09 -41.21
CA ALA A 21 14.09 12.30 -40.26
C ALA A 21 13.59 12.86 -38.92
N MET A 22 12.59 13.75 -38.88
CA MET A 22 12.08 14.31 -37.62
C MET A 22 11.09 13.37 -36.90
N PHE A 23 10.31 12.58 -37.63
CA PHE A 23 9.43 11.55 -37.07
C PHE A 23 10.22 10.30 -36.67
N THR A 24 11.24 9.91 -37.42
CA THR A 24 12.25 8.94 -36.99
C THR A 24 13.08 9.52 -35.86
N VAL A 25 13.48 10.78 -35.82
CA VAL A 25 14.16 11.35 -34.64
C VAL A 25 13.22 11.46 -33.43
N LEU A 26 11.91 11.70 -33.57
CA LEU A 26 10.99 11.61 -32.42
C LEU A 26 10.68 10.17 -32.01
N VAL A 27 10.37 9.28 -32.95
CA VAL A 27 10.06 7.87 -32.66
C VAL A 27 11.31 7.12 -32.24
N SER A 28 12.50 7.47 -32.74
CA SER A 28 13.79 7.00 -32.23
C SER A 28 14.27 7.78 -31.01
N ALA A 29 13.90 9.03 -30.74
CA ALA A 29 14.18 9.63 -29.42
C ALA A 29 13.25 9.04 -28.35
N VAL A 30 12.03 8.63 -28.68
CA VAL A 30 11.12 7.90 -27.78
C VAL A 30 11.53 6.44 -27.68
N LEU A 31 11.87 5.76 -28.78
CA LEU A 31 12.37 4.38 -28.75
C LEU A 31 13.80 4.28 -28.23
N TRP A 32 14.67 5.28 -28.34
CA TRP A 32 15.97 5.32 -27.66
C TRP A 32 15.87 5.93 -26.27
N ALA A 33 14.88 6.76 -25.91
CA ALA A 33 14.60 6.99 -24.50
C ALA A 33 14.05 5.72 -23.84
N SER A 34 13.28 4.91 -24.58
CA SER A 34 12.78 3.61 -24.11
C SER A 34 13.88 2.55 -24.08
N LEU A 35 14.65 2.37 -25.16
CA LEU A 35 15.77 1.44 -25.26
C LEU A 35 16.99 1.92 -24.46
N ALA A 36 17.21 3.21 -24.21
CA ALA A 36 18.23 3.65 -23.26
C ALA A 36 17.72 3.66 -21.81
N CYS A 37 16.41 3.74 -21.54
CA CYS A 37 15.91 3.34 -20.21
C CYS A 37 16.10 1.83 -19.99
N VAL A 38 15.83 0.99 -20.99
CA VAL A 38 16.04 -0.46 -20.89
C VAL A 38 17.52 -0.84 -20.90
N ALA A 39 18.36 -0.22 -21.74
CA ALA A 39 19.79 -0.51 -21.85
C ALA A 39 20.65 0.22 -20.81
N ALA A 40 20.31 1.42 -20.34
CA ALA A 40 20.99 1.97 -19.14
C ALA A 40 20.63 1.20 -17.86
N VAL A 41 19.53 0.43 -17.88
CA VAL A 41 19.22 -0.59 -16.86
C VAL A 41 19.94 -1.92 -17.13
N GLN A 42 20.37 -2.22 -18.36
CA GLN A 42 20.89 -3.53 -18.76
C GLN A 42 22.37 -3.56 -19.23
N GLU A 43 23.07 -2.42 -19.27
CA GLU A 43 24.48 -2.32 -19.68
C GLU A 43 25.39 -1.66 -18.63
N ARG A 44 24.85 -1.30 -17.46
CA ARG A 44 25.63 -1.33 -16.21
C ARG A 44 25.50 -2.71 -15.61
N GLY A 45 26.47 -3.59 -15.90
CA GLY A 45 26.48 -4.95 -15.36
C GLY A 45 26.29 -4.94 -13.84
N MET A 46 25.30 -5.71 -13.34
CA MET A 46 25.01 -5.82 -11.92
C MET A 46 26.28 -6.15 -11.15
N LYS A 47 26.65 -5.30 -10.19
CA LYS A 47 27.87 -5.50 -9.41
C LYS A 47 27.65 -6.69 -8.49
N THR A 48 28.31 -7.82 -8.76
CA THR A 48 28.34 -8.97 -7.86
C THR A 48 29.56 -8.89 -6.95
N CYS A 49 29.33 -8.86 -5.64
CA CYS A 49 30.36 -8.97 -4.61
C CYS A 49 30.24 -10.35 -3.95
N SER A 50 31.14 -11.28 -4.29
CA SER A 50 31.16 -12.62 -3.70
C SER A 50 32.13 -12.68 -2.51
N LEU A 51 31.63 -13.11 -1.36
CA LEU A 51 32.37 -13.29 -0.12
C LEU A 51 32.59 -14.78 0.19
N ARG A 52 33.64 -15.06 0.97
CA ARG A 52 33.89 -16.33 1.67
C ARG A 52 34.47 -15.99 3.04
N PRO A 53 34.23 -16.79 4.10
CA PRO A 53 34.81 -16.49 5.41
C PRO A 53 36.33 -16.45 5.38
N LEU A 54 36.93 -15.54 6.13
CA LEU A 54 38.39 -15.38 6.21
C LEU A 54 39.12 -16.54 6.91
N GLY A 55 38.38 -17.38 7.65
CA GLY A 55 38.89 -18.52 8.41
C GLY A 55 38.73 -18.34 9.92
N HIS A 56 38.95 -19.43 10.65
CA HIS A 56 38.71 -19.49 12.10
C HIS A 56 39.43 -18.38 12.88
N GLY A 57 38.68 -17.64 13.72
CA GLY A 57 39.21 -16.60 14.61
C GLY A 57 39.57 -15.27 13.94
N ARG A 58 39.44 -15.12 12.62
CA ARG A 58 39.61 -13.83 11.93
C ARG A 58 38.30 -13.05 11.93
N ASP A 59 38.34 -11.73 11.83
CA ASP A 59 37.15 -10.87 11.76
C ASP A 59 36.71 -10.66 10.30
N ASP A 60 35.49 -11.06 9.97
CA ASP A 60 34.89 -10.91 8.64
C ASP A 60 34.19 -9.56 8.44
N THR A 61 33.97 -8.78 9.50
CA THR A 61 33.08 -7.60 9.46
C THR A 61 33.54 -6.54 8.45
N ASP A 62 34.85 -6.30 8.35
CA ASP A 62 35.42 -5.32 7.42
C ASP A 62 35.24 -5.73 5.95
N GLN A 63 35.41 -7.02 5.61
CA GLN A 63 35.19 -7.47 4.23
C GLN A 63 33.70 -7.48 3.86
N ILE A 64 32.83 -7.73 4.83
CA ILE A 64 31.37 -7.67 4.68
C ILE A 64 30.93 -6.23 4.38
N GLU A 65 31.32 -5.26 5.21
CA GLU A 65 30.96 -3.86 5.00
C GLU A 65 31.56 -3.30 3.69
N ALA A 66 32.78 -3.69 3.31
CA ALA A 66 33.37 -3.31 2.03
C ALA A 66 32.60 -3.86 0.81
N ALA A 67 32.07 -5.09 0.91
CA ALA A 67 31.22 -5.67 -0.13
C ALA A 67 29.85 -4.98 -0.20
N ILE A 68 29.21 -4.73 0.95
CA ILE A 68 27.92 -4.02 1.04
C ILE A 68 28.06 -2.58 0.53
N ALA A 69 29.11 -1.85 0.88
CA ALA A 69 29.38 -0.51 0.34
C ALA A 69 29.59 -0.49 -1.19
N ARG A 70 30.02 -1.61 -1.78
CA ARG A 70 30.28 -1.73 -3.23
C ARG A 70 29.07 -2.24 -4.04
N CYS A 71 28.28 -3.16 -3.47
CA CYS A 71 27.23 -3.93 -4.15
C CYS A 71 25.84 -3.89 -3.47
N GLY A 72 25.72 -3.35 -2.25
CA GLY A 72 24.44 -3.17 -1.54
C GLY A 72 23.53 -2.11 -2.17
N HIS A 73 24.05 -1.28 -3.07
CA HIS A 73 23.29 -0.35 -3.92
C HIS A 73 23.36 -0.81 -5.37
N PHE A 74 22.20 -1.12 -5.97
CA PHE A 74 22.04 -1.54 -7.37
C PHE A 74 22.93 -2.73 -7.79
N GLY A 75 23.10 -3.71 -6.89
CA GLY A 75 23.97 -4.88 -7.10
C GLY A 75 23.52 -6.11 -6.31
N THR A 76 24.42 -7.09 -6.23
CA THR A 76 24.18 -8.36 -5.54
C THR A 76 25.38 -8.71 -4.67
N THR A 77 25.15 -9.04 -3.40
CA THR A 77 26.19 -9.54 -2.49
C THR A 77 25.93 -11.01 -2.20
N VAL A 78 26.92 -11.88 -2.44
CA VAL A 78 26.77 -13.34 -2.32
C VAL A 78 27.71 -13.85 -1.24
N PHE A 79 27.18 -14.30 -0.12
CA PHE A 79 27.94 -14.95 0.95
C PHE A 79 28.03 -16.45 0.62
N GLY A 80 29.22 -16.92 0.27
CA GLY A 80 29.49 -18.36 0.16
C GLY A 80 29.35 -19.09 1.51
N PRO A 81 29.20 -20.43 1.50
CA PRO A 81 28.97 -21.19 2.72
C PRO A 81 30.06 -21.07 3.79
N GLY A 82 29.64 -21.14 5.05
CA GLY A 82 30.51 -21.14 6.24
C GLY A 82 30.02 -20.21 7.35
N GLN A 83 30.91 -19.94 8.32
CA GLN A 83 30.67 -19.08 9.47
C GLN A 83 31.53 -17.81 9.32
N TYR A 84 30.90 -16.65 9.18
CA TYR A 84 31.54 -15.34 9.12
C TYR A 84 31.61 -14.76 10.53
N ASN A 85 32.79 -14.60 11.10
CA ASN A 85 32.95 -14.19 12.49
C ASN A 85 32.88 -12.66 12.63
N ILE A 86 31.90 -12.17 13.40
CA ILE A 86 31.58 -10.75 13.56
C ILE A 86 31.97 -10.29 14.96
N THR A 87 32.93 -9.36 15.07
CA THR A 87 33.45 -8.90 16.38
C THR A 87 32.85 -7.58 16.86
N ARG A 88 32.23 -6.81 15.97
CA ARG A 88 31.74 -5.45 16.19
C ARG A 88 30.38 -5.24 15.53
N LYS A 89 29.64 -4.21 15.97
CA LYS A 89 28.36 -3.86 15.35
C LYS A 89 28.54 -3.48 13.87
N MET A 90 27.52 -3.75 13.05
CA MET A 90 27.49 -3.39 11.64
C MET A 90 26.09 -2.97 11.17
N THR A 91 26.05 -2.13 10.13
CA THR A 91 24.81 -1.72 9.45
C THR A 91 24.95 -1.97 7.96
N TRP A 92 23.93 -2.58 7.33
CA TRP A 92 23.85 -2.67 5.87
C TRP A 92 22.78 -1.72 5.35
N ASP A 93 23.20 -0.75 4.54
CA ASP A 93 22.31 0.10 3.76
C ASP A 93 22.10 -0.52 2.37
N LEU A 94 20.86 -0.93 2.08
CA LEU A 94 20.52 -1.73 0.92
C LEU A 94 19.51 -0.99 0.05
N VAL A 95 19.89 -0.68 -1.20
CA VAL A 95 19.06 0.09 -2.14
C VAL A 95 18.96 -0.65 -3.47
N SER A 96 17.75 -1.09 -3.82
CA SER A 96 17.46 -1.75 -5.11
C SER A 96 18.41 -2.93 -5.39
N SER A 97 18.62 -3.79 -4.39
CA SER A 97 19.72 -4.76 -4.35
C SER A 97 19.29 -6.13 -3.82
N ARG A 98 20.18 -7.12 -3.94
CA ARG A 98 19.98 -8.47 -3.40
C ARG A 98 21.17 -8.90 -2.55
N VAL A 99 20.89 -9.62 -1.46
CA VAL A 99 21.90 -10.34 -0.68
C VAL A 99 21.51 -11.82 -0.67
N ASP A 100 22.37 -12.67 -1.21
CA ASP A 100 22.24 -14.13 -1.20
C ASP A 100 23.14 -14.69 -0.10
N MET A 101 22.54 -15.31 0.93
CA MET A 101 23.27 -15.78 2.11
C MET A 101 23.27 -17.31 2.22
N HIS A 102 24.37 -17.95 1.85
CA HIS A 102 24.54 -19.40 2.01
C HIS A 102 25.33 -19.78 3.27
N GLY A 103 25.58 -18.82 4.18
CA GLY A 103 26.33 -18.99 5.42
C GLY A 103 25.83 -18.08 6.54
N TYR A 104 26.40 -18.26 7.73
CA TYR A 104 25.95 -17.63 8.97
C TYR A 104 26.86 -16.48 9.39
N LEU A 105 26.26 -15.39 9.87
CA LEU A 105 26.91 -14.32 10.61
C LEU A 105 27.04 -14.76 12.07
N ASN A 106 28.25 -15.11 12.50
CA ASN A 106 28.57 -15.63 13.81
C ASN A 106 29.04 -14.48 14.72
N PHE A 107 28.14 -13.92 15.52
CA PHE A 107 28.48 -12.83 16.42
C PHE A 107 29.25 -13.35 17.63
N LYS A 108 30.43 -12.78 17.90
CA LYS A 108 31.29 -13.17 19.03
C LYS A 108 30.52 -13.05 20.35
N ALA A 109 30.42 -14.13 21.12
CA ALA A 109 29.82 -14.09 22.45
C ALA A 109 30.75 -13.37 23.44
N ASP A 110 30.54 -12.06 23.59
CA ASP A 110 31.29 -11.19 24.49
C ASP A 110 30.34 -10.23 25.23
N PRO A 111 29.63 -10.71 26.27
CA PRO A 111 28.57 -9.93 26.91
C PRO A 111 29.06 -8.57 27.43
N GLU A 112 30.26 -8.51 28.00
CA GLU A 112 30.81 -7.27 28.58
C GLU A 112 31.19 -6.25 27.50
N TYR A 113 31.68 -6.69 26.34
CA TYR A 113 31.83 -5.82 25.16
C TYR A 113 30.49 -5.30 24.65
N TRP A 114 29.49 -6.17 24.44
CA TRP A 114 28.23 -5.80 23.79
C TRP A 114 27.27 -4.99 24.68
N LEU A 115 27.32 -5.17 26.00
CA LEU A 115 26.52 -4.39 26.96
C LEU A 115 26.94 -2.90 27.00
N ASN A 116 28.16 -2.58 26.58
CA ASN A 116 28.58 -1.19 26.37
C ASN A 116 27.75 -0.56 25.24
N ALA A 117 27.02 0.52 25.56
CA ALA A 117 26.15 1.20 24.60
C ALA A 117 26.89 1.74 23.35
N ASN A 118 28.20 2.02 23.44
CA ASN A 118 29.01 2.41 22.28
C ASN A 118 29.17 1.27 21.26
N ASN A 119 29.07 0.02 21.70
CA ASN A 119 29.25 -1.19 20.88
C ASN A 119 27.92 -1.75 20.34
N THR A 120 26.79 -1.07 20.58
CA THR A 120 25.48 -1.39 19.99
C THR A 120 24.85 -0.18 19.30
N TYR A 121 23.72 -0.37 18.63
CA TYR A 121 22.84 0.69 18.13
C TYR A 121 21.57 0.75 18.98
N ARG A 122 21.00 1.95 19.15
CA ARG A 122 19.72 2.19 19.85
C ARG A 122 18.65 2.69 18.87
N VAL A 123 18.47 1.93 17.79
CA VAL A 123 17.51 2.22 16.71
C VAL A 123 16.07 1.86 17.07
N ILE A 124 15.88 1.02 18.09
CA ILE A 124 14.56 0.72 18.67
C ILE A 124 14.37 1.66 19.86
N PHE A 125 13.72 2.80 19.61
CA PHE A 125 13.55 3.85 20.63
C PHE A 125 12.74 3.39 21.84
N ILE A 126 11.67 2.60 21.63
CA ILE A 126 10.87 2.08 22.72
C ILE A 126 11.71 1.14 23.59
N GLN A 127 11.69 1.36 24.91
CA GLN A 127 12.53 0.70 25.90
C GLN A 127 14.06 0.83 25.66
N ASN A 128 14.52 1.72 24.77
CA ASN A 128 15.94 1.95 24.46
C ASN A 128 16.70 0.65 24.10
N GLN A 129 16.09 -0.23 23.31
CA GLN A 129 16.61 -1.58 23.10
C GLN A 129 17.86 -1.58 22.19
N ALA A 130 18.81 -2.45 22.51
CA ALA A 130 20.07 -2.58 21.79
C ALA A 130 19.92 -3.41 20.50
N SER A 131 20.74 -3.14 19.49
CA SER A 131 20.89 -3.99 18.30
C SER A 131 22.35 -4.00 17.85
N TRP A 132 22.90 -5.17 17.53
CA TRP A 132 24.26 -5.28 16.98
C TRP A 132 24.32 -5.24 15.44
N PHE A 133 23.17 -5.45 14.79
CA PHE A 133 23.05 -5.57 13.35
C PHE A 133 21.79 -4.86 12.87
N VAL A 134 21.95 -3.91 11.95
CA VAL A 134 20.85 -3.12 11.41
C VAL A 134 20.81 -3.22 9.89
N LEU A 135 19.63 -3.54 9.34
CA LEU A 135 19.33 -3.36 7.93
C LEU A 135 18.54 -2.06 7.74
N THR A 136 18.91 -1.26 6.74
CA THR A 136 18.23 -0.03 6.34
C THR A 136 18.18 0.10 4.81
N GLY A 137 17.46 1.10 4.30
CA GLY A 137 17.31 1.35 2.86
C GLY A 137 15.98 0.84 2.29
N HIS A 138 15.93 0.56 0.97
CA HIS A 138 14.68 0.25 0.28
C HIS A 138 14.82 -0.60 -0.99
N ASP A 139 13.73 -1.27 -1.38
CA ASP A 139 13.65 -2.13 -2.59
C ASP A 139 14.67 -3.28 -2.60
N PHE A 140 14.93 -3.92 -1.46
CA PHE A 140 15.94 -4.97 -1.33
C PHE A 140 15.39 -6.35 -0.96
N VAL A 141 16.16 -7.40 -1.30
CA VAL A 141 15.88 -8.79 -0.91
C VAL A 141 17.10 -9.39 -0.22
N VAL A 142 16.93 -9.88 1.01
CA VAL A 142 17.89 -10.78 1.66
C VAL A 142 17.31 -12.18 1.62
N ASP A 143 17.96 -13.09 0.92
CA ASP A 143 17.50 -14.47 0.71
C ASP A 143 18.58 -15.42 1.21
N ALA A 144 18.27 -16.16 2.27
CA ALA A 144 19.23 -17.02 2.96
C ALA A 144 19.08 -18.51 2.62
N HIS A 145 18.19 -18.84 1.66
CA HIS A 145 18.07 -20.17 1.06
C HIS A 145 17.89 -21.33 2.06
N GLY A 146 17.42 -21.06 3.29
CA GLY A 146 17.33 -22.03 4.38
C GLY A 146 18.69 -22.50 4.94
N ALA A 147 19.80 -21.91 4.51
CA ALA A 147 21.17 -22.34 4.82
C ALA A 147 22.05 -21.25 5.44
N GLY A 148 21.63 -19.98 5.41
CA GLY A 148 22.32 -18.86 6.04
C GLY A 148 21.49 -18.08 7.06
N GLY A 149 22.11 -17.07 7.66
CA GLY A 149 21.47 -16.20 8.65
C GLY A 149 22.42 -15.74 9.74
N ILE A 150 22.05 -15.92 11.02
CA ILE A 150 22.79 -15.44 12.19
C ILE A 150 22.91 -16.54 13.25
N ASN A 151 24.11 -16.70 13.81
CA ASN A 151 24.33 -17.36 15.09
C ASN A 151 24.65 -16.28 16.14
N GLY A 152 23.77 -16.14 17.14
CA GLY A 152 23.93 -15.19 18.25
C GLY A 152 24.73 -15.71 19.44
N ASN A 153 25.11 -17.00 19.43
CA ASN A 153 25.86 -17.66 20.52
C ASN A 153 25.24 -17.45 21.92
N GLY A 154 23.90 -17.41 21.98
CA GLY A 154 23.09 -17.04 23.13
C GLY A 154 23.31 -17.85 24.40
N GLN A 155 23.83 -19.09 24.33
CA GLN A 155 24.10 -19.88 25.53
C GLN A 155 25.05 -19.18 26.51
N THR A 156 26.10 -18.51 25.99
CA THR A 156 27.00 -17.71 26.83
C THR A 156 26.25 -16.59 27.56
N TRP A 157 25.26 -15.97 26.90
CA TRP A 157 24.43 -14.92 27.49
C TRP A 157 23.42 -15.47 28.51
N TRP A 158 22.74 -16.57 28.19
CA TRP A 158 21.75 -17.18 29.09
C TRP A 158 22.41 -17.69 30.38
N SER A 159 23.61 -18.29 30.29
CA SER A 159 24.41 -18.72 31.43
C SER A 159 25.09 -17.52 32.15
N PHE A 160 25.56 -16.47 31.44
CA PHE A 160 26.07 -15.22 32.06
C PHE A 160 25.02 -14.53 32.93
N TYR A 161 23.75 -14.57 32.52
CA TYR A 161 22.62 -14.08 33.31
C TYR A 161 21.99 -15.16 34.21
N GLY A 162 22.51 -16.39 34.22
CA GLY A 162 22.02 -17.49 35.05
C GLY A 162 22.07 -17.19 36.55
N ASN A 163 23.03 -16.36 36.99
CA ASN A 163 23.21 -15.91 38.37
C ASN A 163 23.27 -14.37 38.53
N ARG A 164 22.91 -13.60 37.49
CA ARG A 164 22.89 -12.12 37.51
C ARG A 164 21.46 -11.61 37.36
N SER A 165 21.19 -10.42 37.92
CA SER A 165 19.95 -9.69 37.64
C SER A 165 19.86 -9.31 36.15
N ARG A 166 18.63 -9.24 35.64
CA ARG A 166 18.28 -8.95 34.24
C ARG A 166 17.27 -7.81 34.22
N SER A 167 17.29 -6.95 33.21
CA SER A 167 16.30 -5.86 33.06
C SER A 167 15.99 -5.60 31.59
N ASP A 168 14.78 -5.12 31.28
CA ASP A 168 14.51 -4.63 29.92
C ASP A 168 15.35 -3.37 29.66
N GLY A 169 15.95 -3.26 28.46
CA GLY A 169 16.89 -2.19 28.11
C GLY A 169 18.32 -2.34 28.66
N ASP A 170 18.63 -3.43 29.38
CA ASP A 170 19.97 -3.68 29.99
C ASP A 170 21.14 -3.70 28.99
N GLY A 171 20.86 -3.92 27.71
CA GLY A 171 21.82 -3.82 26.61
C GLY A 171 22.05 -5.12 25.85
N ARG A 172 21.40 -6.23 26.23
CA ARG A 172 21.41 -7.46 25.42
C ARG A 172 20.91 -7.14 23.99
N PRO A 173 21.67 -7.50 22.93
CA PRO A 173 21.36 -7.05 21.57
C PRO A 173 20.25 -7.87 20.90
N VAL A 174 19.29 -7.19 20.28
CA VAL A 174 18.41 -7.78 19.26
C VAL A 174 19.26 -8.27 18.10
N SER A 175 19.00 -9.49 17.62
CA SER A 175 19.96 -10.17 16.72
C SER A 175 19.95 -9.61 15.29
N LEU A 176 18.77 -9.20 14.81
CA LEU A 176 18.57 -8.54 13.51
C LEU A 176 17.53 -7.43 13.67
N THR A 177 17.84 -6.19 13.27
CA THR A 177 16.87 -5.10 13.30
C THR A 177 16.71 -4.45 11.92
N LEU A 178 15.51 -4.44 11.37
CA LEU A 178 15.15 -3.62 10.22
C LEU A 178 14.73 -2.23 10.74
N SER A 179 15.42 -1.17 10.33
CA SER A 179 15.14 0.19 10.78
C SER A 179 15.08 1.16 9.60
N ASN A 180 14.02 1.98 9.51
CA ASN A 180 13.77 2.90 8.39
C ASN A 180 13.71 2.19 7.02
N VAL A 181 13.34 0.91 6.99
CA VAL A 181 13.29 0.07 5.79
C VAL A 181 11.99 0.30 5.03
N THR A 182 12.04 0.30 3.68
CA THR A 182 10.81 0.33 2.86
C THR A 182 10.85 -0.63 1.67
N ARG A 183 9.81 -1.47 1.49
CA ARG A 183 9.73 -2.49 0.42
C ARG A 183 10.92 -3.45 0.45
N ALA A 184 11.00 -4.24 1.52
CA ALA A 184 12.06 -5.23 1.70
C ALA A 184 11.49 -6.64 1.84
N VAL A 185 12.26 -7.64 1.43
CA VAL A 185 11.96 -9.07 1.63
C VAL A 185 13.11 -9.74 2.38
N ILE A 186 12.83 -10.40 3.49
CA ILE A 186 13.75 -11.29 4.22
C ILE A 186 13.22 -12.72 4.09
N LYS A 187 13.97 -13.60 3.42
CA LYS A 187 13.48 -14.91 2.97
C LYS A 187 14.35 -16.07 3.45
N ASP A 188 13.69 -17.13 3.93
CA ASP A 188 14.24 -18.40 4.42
C ASP A 188 15.46 -18.23 5.36
N PHE A 189 15.41 -17.19 6.21
CA PHE A 189 16.50 -16.71 7.08
C PHE A 189 16.48 -17.41 8.43
N ARG A 190 17.66 -17.76 8.97
CA ARG A 190 17.77 -18.48 10.24
C ARG A 190 18.43 -17.62 11.31
N ILE A 191 17.86 -17.56 12.50
CA ILE A 191 18.48 -16.93 13.67
C ILE A 191 18.50 -17.98 14.78
N GLU A 192 19.71 -18.39 15.14
CA GLU A 192 19.95 -19.46 16.10
C GLU A 192 20.71 -18.90 17.31
N ALA A 193 20.26 -19.31 18.50
CA ALA A 193 20.74 -18.86 19.80
C ALA A 193 20.81 -17.32 19.93
N GLN A 194 19.66 -16.63 19.75
CA GLN A 194 19.56 -15.20 20.04
C GLN A 194 19.78 -14.88 21.54
N PRO A 195 20.56 -13.83 21.91
CA PRO A 195 20.80 -13.46 23.31
C PRO A 195 19.66 -12.62 23.92
N PHE A 196 18.84 -12.00 23.06
CA PHE A 196 17.63 -11.24 23.35
C PHE A 196 16.63 -11.55 22.23
N TRP A 197 15.81 -10.59 21.77
CA TRP A 197 14.89 -10.81 20.65
C TRP A 197 15.60 -11.36 19.41
N CYS A 198 14.93 -12.30 18.73
CA CYS A 198 15.39 -12.90 17.49
C CYS A 198 15.56 -11.82 16.42
N ASN A 199 14.50 -11.04 16.16
CA ASN A 199 14.61 -9.88 15.29
C ASN A 199 13.57 -8.80 15.61
N ALA A 200 13.71 -7.63 15.00
CA ALA A 200 12.73 -6.55 15.11
C ALA A 200 12.58 -5.72 13.84
N VAL A 201 11.43 -5.06 13.70
CA VAL A 201 11.18 -4.04 12.67
C VAL A 201 10.76 -2.73 13.34
N ALA A 202 11.50 -1.65 13.12
CA ALA A 202 11.21 -0.32 13.65
C ALA A 202 11.06 0.69 12.50
N ASP A 203 10.04 1.56 12.59
CA ASP A 203 9.88 2.71 11.68
C ASP A 203 9.92 2.35 10.18
N SER A 204 9.38 1.18 9.81
CA SER A 204 9.54 0.60 8.48
C SER A 204 8.20 0.24 7.81
N LYS A 205 8.23 0.00 6.50
CA LYS A 205 7.00 -0.10 5.68
C LYS A 205 7.12 -1.11 4.54
N ASP A 206 6.02 -1.80 4.21
CA ASP A 206 5.97 -2.80 3.13
C ASP A 206 7.08 -3.87 3.30
N VAL A 207 7.25 -4.38 4.52
CA VAL A 207 8.26 -5.41 4.85
C VAL A 207 7.62 -6.79 4.75
N VAL A 208 8.27 -7.70 4.04
CA VAL A 208 7.86 -9.10 3.94
C VAL A 208 8.91 -9.99 4.57
N TYR A 209 8.49 -10.85 5.47
CA TYR A 209 9.25 -12.02 5.88
C TYR A 209 8.59 -13.27 5.31
N ASP A 210 9.38 -14.17 4.76
CA ASP A 210 8.90 -15.40 4.15
C ASP A 210 9.80 -16.57 4.58
N GLY A 211 9.38 -17.34 5.58
CA GLY A 211 10.10 -18.52 6.06
C GLY A 211 11.24 -18.29 7.05
N MET A 212 11.26 -17.19 7.81
CA MET A 212 12.29 -17.05 8.86
C MET A 212 12.05 -18.01 10.03
N TYR A 213 13.13 -18.66 10.46
CA TYR A 213 13.23 -19.55 11.60
C TYR A 213 14.02 -18.91 12.75
N CYS A 214 13.41 -18.81 13.93
CA CYS A 214 14.07 -18.39 15.18
C CYS A 214 14.22 -19.60 16.13
N ASN A 215 15.37 -19.76 16.80
CA ASN A 215 15.56 -20.84 17.78
C ASN A 215 16.47 -20.44 18.95
N ALA A 216 15.87 -20.27 20.14
CA ALA A 216 16.56 -20.09 21.42
C ALA A 216 16.36 -21.32 22.33
N THR A 217 16.92 -22.48 21.93
CA THR A 217 16.95 -23.68 22.79
C THR A 217 18.19 -23.65 23.68
N ASN A 218 18.02 -23.65 25.01
CA ASN A 218 19.11 -23.88 25.96
C ASN A 218 19.70 -25.28 25.77
N GLN A 219 21.02 -25.37 25.62
CA GLN A 219 21.78 -26.60 25.45
C GLN A 219 22.55 -27.00 26.73
N ASP A 220 22.69 -26.10 27.70
CA ASP A 220 23.36 -26.34 28.98
C ASP A 220 22.51 -27.23 29.91
N PRO A 221 22.93 -28.48 30.22
CA PRO A 221 22.14 -29.40 31.04
C PRO A 221 21.91 -28.91 32.48
N LEU A 222 22.75 -28.01 33.00
CA LEU A 222 22.59 -27.42 34.33
C LEU A 222 21.26 -26.69 34.49
N TYR A 223 20.72 -26.18 33.37
CA TYR A 223 19.50 -25.38 33.32
C TYR A 223 18.32 -26.08 32.62
N ALA A 224 18.39 -27.41 32.44
CA ALA A 224 17.27 -28.19 31.93
C ALA A 224 16.01 -28.01 32.81
N GLY A 225 14.85 -27.77 32.18
CA GLY A 225 13.59 -27.48 32.87
C GLY A 225 13.48 -26.08 33.48
N GLN A 226 14.55 -25.26 33.43
CA GLN A 226 14.58 -23.91 34.01
C GLN A 226 14.36 -22.83 32.93
N ASN A 227 13.69 -21.75 33.30
CA ASN A 227 13.44 -20.61 32.40
C ASN A 227 14.64 -19.64 32.33
N VAL A 228 15.80 -20.12 31.86
CA VAL A 228 17.03 -19.30 31.74
C VAL A 228 17.14 -18.50 30.45
N VAL A 229 16.16 -18.64 29.55
CA VAL A 229 16.11 -18.05 28.20
C VAL A 229 14.95 -17.02 28.08
N PRO A 230 14.96 -15.91 28.86
CA PRO A 230 13.93 -14.88 28.83
C PRO A 230 14.17 -13.88 27.69
N ASN A 231 13.08 -13.21 27.28
CA ASN A 231 13.09 -12.16 26.25
C ASN A 231 13.69 -12.59 24.90
N THR A 232 13.54 -13.85 24.47
CA THR A 232 14.05 -14.34 23.17
C THR A 232 12.99 -14.30 22.06
N ASP A 233 12.13 -13.29 22.12
CA ASP A 233 10.95 -13.03 21.31
C ASP A 233 11.18 -13.27 19.80
N GLY A 234 10.22 -13.91 19.12
CA GLY A 234 10.33 -14.29 17.70
C GLY A 234 10.45 -13.08 16.76
N ILE A 235 9.59 -12.09 16.95
CA ILE A 235 9.82 -10.72 16.49
C ILE A 235 9.28 -9.73 17.53
N ASN A 236 9.69 -8.47 17.42
CA ASN A 236 8.86 -7.33 17.80
C ASN A 236 8.79 -6.32 16.63
N THR A 237 7.63 -5.69 16.37
CA THR A 237 7.59 -4.51 15.47
C THR A 237 6.94 -3.31 16.11
N TYR A 238 7.43 -2.13 15.71
CA TYR A 238 7.14 -0.84 16.30
C TYR A 238 7.02 0.20 15.19
N ARG A 239 5.98 1.05 15.26
CA ARG A 239 5.66 2.12 14.28
C ARG A 239 5.80 1.70 12.81
N SER A 240 5.39 0.47 12.48
CA SER A 240 5.58 -0.14 11.16
C SER A 240 4.24 -0.41 10.45
N ASP A 241 4.20 -0.34 9.11
CA ASP A 241 2.95 -0.39 8.32
C ASP A 241 3.05 -1.32 7.10
N ARG A 242 2.11 -2.27 7.02
CA ARG A 242 2.09 -3.41 6.07
C ARG A 242 3.31 -4.29 6.23
N VAL A 243 3.40 -4.92 7.40
CA VAL A 243 4.31 -6.05 7.62
C VAL A 243 3.57 -7.35 7.27
N SER A 244 4.10 -8.08 6.29
CA SER A 244 3.60 -9.41 5.89
C SER A 244 4.55 -10.48 6.40
N LEU A 245 4.00 -11.51 7.01
CA LEU A 245 4.75 -12.48 7.80
C LEU A 245 4.24 -13.85 7.39
N LEU A 246 4.91 -14.44 6.40
CA LEU A 246 4.52 -15.69 5.80
C LEU A 246 5.42 -16.77 6.40
N ARG A 247 4.80 -17.75 7.07
CA ARG A 247 5.50 -18.75 7.89
C ARG A 247 6.24 -18.11 9.10
N PHE A 248 5.69 -17.02 9.68
CA PHE A 248 6.40 -16.09 10.61
C PHE A 248 5.47 -15.10 11.35
N ASP A 249 5.95 -14.43 12.41
CA ASP A 249 5.29 -13.50 13.37
C ASP A 249 5.85 -12.05 13.21
N ASN A 250 5.24 -10.88 13.49
CA ASN A 250 3.98 -10.31 14.03
C ASN A 250 3.98 -8.75 13.75
N SER A 251 2.92 -8.00 14.13
CA SER A 251 2.86 -6.51 14.35
C SER A 251 2.70 -5.49 13.17
N THR A 252 1.90 -4.43 13.46
CA THR A 252 1.05 -3.45 12.68
C THR A 252 0.73 -3.49 11.15
N ASN A 253 -0.56 -3.28 10.83
CA ASN A 253 -1.22 -3.45 9.52
C ASN A 253 -0.89 -4.82 8.90
N ILE A 254 -1.22 -5.88 9.63
CA ILE A 254 -0.53 -7.16 9.59
C ILE A 254 -1.27 -8.20 8.78
N PHE A 255 -0.53 -8.97 7.98
CA PHE A 255 -0.93 -10.32 7.63
C PHE A 255 0.11 -11.33 8.15
N ALA A 256 -0.24 -11.99 9.26
CA ALA A 256 0.58 -12.98 9.94
C ALA A 256 -0.01 -14.38 9.70
N LYS A 257 0.71 -15.24 8.98
CA LYS A 257 0.15 -16.49 8.47
C LYS A 257 1.12 -17.68 8.56
N ASP A 258 0.56 -18.87 8.82
CA ASP A 258 1.25 -20.17 8.87
C ASP A 258 2.29 -20.22 10.00
N ILE A 259 1.96 -19.62 11.14
CA ILE A 259 2.80 -19.49 12.34
C ILE A 259 2.87 -20.81 13.11
N THR A 260 4.03 -21.13 13.69
CA THR A 260 4.16 -22.21 14.67
C THR A 260 5.10 -21.81 15.81
N CYS A 261 4.54 -21.45 16.95
CA CYS A 261 5.29 -21.22 18.18
C CYS A 261 5.48 -22.54 18.94
N ARG A 262 6.70 -22.81 19.43
CA ARG A 262 7.04 -23.99 20.24
C ARG A 262 7.59 -23.53 21.58
N GLY A 263 6.79 -23.74 22.63
CA GLY A 263 7.02 -23.11 23.94
C GLY A 263 6.92 -21.58 23.91
N GLY A 264 7.20 -20.95 25.06
CA GLY A 264 7.23 -19.50 25.21
C GLY A 264 5.90 -18.93 25.72
N ASN A 265 5.48 -17.77 25.21
CA ASN A 265 4.31 -17.03 25.72
C ASN A 265 3.12 -16.98 24.75
N GLY A 266 3.27 -17.43 23.50
CA GLY A 266 2.27 -17.23 22.43
C GLY A 266 2.40 -15.87 21.73
N ILE A 267 1.42 -15.53 20.87
CA ILE A 267 1.43 -14.27 20.09
C ILE A 267 0.91 -13.13 20.96
N ALA A 268 1.76 -12.12 21.18
CA ALA A 268 1.43 -10.94 21.96
C ALA A 268 0.94 -9.75 21.11
N VAL A 269 -0.03 -9.02 21.65
CA VAL A 269 -0.38 -7.64 21.26
C VAL A 269 -0.11 -6.74 22.47
N GLY A 270 1.10 -6.21 22.56
CA GLY A 270 1.57 -5.34 23.64
C GLY A 270 2.92 -5.76 24.26
N SER A 271 3.37 -5.15 25.35
CA SER A 271 2.61 -4.31 26.28
C SER A 271 2.38 -2.90 25.74
N LEU A 272 1.11 -2.49 25.62
CA LEU A 272 0.74 -1.15 25.15
C LEU A 272 0.41 -0.20 26.32
N GLY A 273 0.50 1.11 26.09
CA GLY A 273 0.21 2.16 27.09
C GLY A 273 1.35 2.40 28.08
N GLN A 274 2.58 1.97 27.77
CA GLN A 274 3.73 2.10 28.69
C GLN A 274 4.20 3.56 28.85
N TYR A 275 3.98 4.40 27.85
CA TYR A 275 4.44 5.79 27.81
C TYR A 275 3.23 6.74 27.88
N ALA A 276 3.13 7.54 28.94
CA ALA A 276 1.96 8.38 29.21
C ALA A 276 1.60 9.33 28.04
N ASP A 277 2.60 9.97 27.44
CA ASP A 277 2.44 10.98 26.39
C ASP A 277 2.47 10.40 24.95
N LEU A 278 2.61 9.07 24.79
CA LEU A 278 2.68 8.42 23.49
C LEU A 278 1.52 7.42 23.33
N PRO A 279 0.50 7.71 22.49
CA PRO A 279 -0.62 6.80 22.29
C PRO A 279 -0.20 5.59 21.45
N ASP A 280 -0.38 4.38 21.99
CA ASP A 280 -0.09 3.14 21.28
C ASP A 280 -1.29 2.71 20.40
N ILE A 281 -1.04 2.46 19.12
CA ILE A 281 -2.08 2.15 18.13
C ILE A 281 -1.78 0.84 17.41
N VAL A 282 -2.72 -0.11 17.45
CA VAL A 282 -2.70 -1.33 16.64
C VAL A 282 -4.02 -1.46 15.88
N ASP A 283 -4.00 -1.26 14.56
CA ASP A 283 -5.17 -1.42 13.70
C ASP A 283 -4.90 -2.45 12.58
N ASN A 284 -5.95 -3.18 12.21
CA ASN A 284 -5.97 -4.24 11.19
C ASN A 284 -4.87 -5.30 11.39
N LEU A 285 -5.08 -6.19 12.37
CA LEU A 285 -4.26 -7.39 12.60
C LEU A 285 -4.99 -8.61 12.09
N VAL A 286 -4.40 -9.36 11.15
CA VAL A 286 -4.87 -10.70 10.78
C VAL A 286 -3.82 -11.73 11.17
N ILE A 287 -4.22 -12.68 12.02
CA ILE A 287 -3.49 -13.92 12.34
C ILE A 287 -4.28 -15.07 11.73
N GLU A 288 -3.63 -15.90 10.92
CA GLU A 288 -4.23 -17.03 10.18
C GLU A 288 -3.36 -18.29 10.28
N ASN A 289 -3.97 -19.46 10.54
CA ASN A 289 -3.28 -20.75 10.62
C ASN A 289 -2.10 -20.75 11.60
N ALA A 290 -2.37 -20.35 12.85
CA ALA A 290 -1.37 -20.24 13.92
C ALA A 290 -1.41 -21.46 14.84
N LYS A 291 -0.24 -22.03 15.14
CA LYS A 291 -0.08 -23.25 15.96
C LYS A 291 0.73 -22.96 17.21
N MET A 292 0.21 -23.35 18.37
CA MET A 292 0.79 -23.08 19.68
C MET A 292 1.10 -24.41 20.37
N ILE A 293 2.35 -24.85 20.26
CA ILE A 293 2.78 -26.19 20.69
C ILE A 293 3.49 -26.09 22.04
N ARG A 294 2.90 -26.67 23.10
CA ARG A 294 3.61 -26.91 24.36
C ARG A 294 4.69 -27.98 24.14
N LEU A 295 5.92 -27.70 24.58
CA LEU A 295 6.99 -28.71 24.66
C LEU A 295 6.86 -29.48 25.98
N ASP A 296 7.55 -30.62 26.14
CA ASP A 296 7.53 -31.40 27.39
C ASP A 296 7.73 -30.47 28.60
N PRO A 297 6.78 -30.41 29.56
CA PRO A 297 6.87 -29.51 30.71
C PRO A 297 8.14 -29.70 31.56
N LYS A 298 8.81 -30.86 31.48
CA LYS A 298 10.10 -31.13 32.12
C LYS A 298 11.29 -30.46 31.41
N VAL A 299 11.14 -30.16 30.12
CA VAL A 299 12.15 -29.48 29.29
C VAL A 299 11.88 -27.98 29.28
N GLN A 300 10.63 -27.57 29.04
CA GLN A 300 10.18 -26.18 29.09
C GLN A 300 8.75 -26.12 29.66
N PRO A 301 8.54 -25.68 30.93
CA PRO A 301 7.23 -25.77 31.59
C PRO A 301 6.15 -24.84 31.01
N ASN A 302 6.54 -23.88 30.17
CA ASN A 302 5.67 -22.77 29.74
C ASN A 302 5.35 -22.79 28.25
N MET A 303 4.06 -22.90 27.94
CA MET A 303 3.43 -22.28 26.78
C MET A 303 2.31 -21.35 27.28
N GLY A 304 2.66 -20.08 27.53
CA GLY A 304 1.92 -19.18 28.41
C GLY A 304 0.53 -18.76 27.91
N SER A 305 0.36 -18.52 26.61
CA SER A 305 -0.94 -18.21 26.01
C SER A 305 -1.00 -18.63 24.54
N GLY A 306 -2.19 -18.59 23.93
CA GLY A 306 -2.36 -18.75 22.49
C GLY A 306 -2.14 -17.44 21.74
N VAL A 307 -3.16 -16.57 21.73
CA VAL A 307 -3.04 -15.15 21.34
C VAL A 307 -3.49 -14.30 22.51
N TYR A 308 -2.68 -13.31 22.88
CA TYR A 308 -2.93 -12.49 24.05
C TYR A 308 -2.66 -11.00 23.86
N PHE A 309 -3.40 -10.19 24.61
CA PHE A 309 -3.46 -8.74 24.50
C PHE A 309 -3.19 -8.14 25.88
N LYS A 310 -2.23 -7.20 25.97
CA LYS A 310 -1.75 -6.68 27.24
C LYS A 310 -1.52 -5.17 27.23
N THR A 311 -2.10 -4.46 28.20
CA THR A 311 -1.83 -3.04 28.45
C THR A 311 -1.35 -2.80 29.87
N TRP A 312 -0.53 -1.77 30.04
CA TRP A 312 -0.24 -1.19 31.36
C TRP A 312 -1.50 -0.57 31.97
N THR A 313 -1.46 -0.32 33.28
CA THR A 313 -2.51 0.42 34.02
C THR A 313 -2.52 1.90 33.67
N GLY A 314 -3.55 2.62 34.12
CA GLY A 314 -3.67 4.07 33.99
C GLY A 314 -2.85 4.87 35.02
N SER A 315 -2.31 4.20 36.05
CA SER A 315 -1.24 4.73 36.90
C SER A 315 0.08 4.77 36.14
N VAL A 316 0.99 5.65 36.55
CA VAL A 316 2.39 5.66 36.08
C VAL A 316 3.28 5.20 37.23
N HIS A 317 3.99 4.09 37.06
CA HIS A 317 4.86 3.49 38.07
C HIS A 317 6.32 3.52 37.60
N GLY A 318 7.13 4.40 38.19
CA GLY A 318 8.52 4.61 37.75
C GLY A 318 8.59 5.16 36.32
N SER A 319 9.63 4.77 35.58
CA SER A 319 9.86 5.20 34.19
C SER A 319 10.28 4.03 33.31
N PRO A 320 9.99 4.04 32.00
CA PRO A 320 10.53 3.07 31.04
C PRO A 320 12.06 3.07 31.03
N PRO A 321 12.74 1.93 30.75
CA PRO A 321 12.20 0.72 30.15
C PRO A 321 11.44 -0.23 31.09
N THR A 322 11.73 -0.21 32.40
CA THR A 322 11.20 -1.18 33.37
C THR A 322 9.91 -0.76 34.06
N GLY A 323 9.67 0.55 34.19
CA GLY A 323 8.41 1.14 34.66
C GLY A 323 7.59 1.75 33.53
N GLY A 324 6.54 2.49 33.89
CA GLY A 324 5.66 3.20 32.95
C GLY A 324 4.18 3.06 33.30
N GLY A 325 3.34 3.23 32.29
CA GLY A 325 1.88 3.23 32.39
C GLY A 325 1.26 4.59 32.05
N GLY A 326 -0.04 4.73 32.30
CA GLY A 326 -0.81 5.95 32.04
C GLY A 326 -1.12 6.25 30.57
N GLY A 327 -0.44 5.58 29.64
CA GLY A 327 -0.57 5.78 28.19
C GLY A 327 -1.94 5.37 27.64
N GLY A 328 -2.42 6.16 26.68
CA GLY A 328 -3.66 5.92 25.95
C GLY A 328 -3.42 5.22 24.60
N GLY A 329 -4.44 5.27 23.74
CA GLY A 329 -4.41 4.69 22.40
C GLY A 329 -5.54 3.69 22.17
N PHE A 330 -5.40 2.81 21.18
CA PHE A 330 -6.40 1.79 20.89
C PHE A 330 -5.85 0.58 20.14
N VAL A 331 -6.57 -0.53 20.26
CA VAL A 331 -6.45 -1.69 19.37
C VAL A 331 -7.79 -1.94 18.70
N SER A 332 -7.80 -2.09 17.37
CA SER A 332 -9.02 -2.38 16.60
C SER A 332 -8.80 -3.31 15.41
N ASN A 333 -9.92 -3.81 14.88
CA ASN A 333 -9.99 -4.63 13.67
C ASN A 333 -9.04 -5.83 13.67
N VAL A 334 -8.98 -6.54 14.80
CA VAL A 334 -8.14 -7.74 14.96
C VAL A 334 -8.95 -8.99 14.61
N ILE A 335 -8.36 -9.86 13.79
CA ILE A 335 -8.90 -11.17 13.44
C ILE A 335 -7.82 -12.21 13.75
N ALA A 336 -8.12 -13.17 14.63
CA ALA A 336 -7.27 -14.33 14.87
C ALA A 336 -8.07 -15.60 14.58
N LYS A 337 -7.74 -16.26 13.46
CA LYS A 337 -8.51 -17.39 12.92
C LYS A 337 -7.66 -18.61 12.57
N ASP A 338 -8.32 -19.76 12.49
CA ASP A 338 -7.72 -21.06 12.19
C ASP A 338 -6.58 -21.38 13.19
N VAL A 339 -6.86 -21.27 14.49
CA VAL A 339 -5.85 -21.38 15.55
C VAL A 339 -5.88 -22.75 16.22
N SER A 340 -4.72 -23.37 16.38
CA SER A 340 -4.53 -24.69 16.98
C SER A 340 -3.67 -24.59 18.24
N LEU A 341 -4.18 -25.13 19.35
CA LEU A 341 -3.58 -25.04 20.68
C LEU A 341 -3.27 -26.42 21.25
N ASP A 342 -2.04 -26.59 21.75
CA ASP A 342 -1.61 -27.79 22.46
C ASP A 342 -1.30 -27.43 23.92
N GLU A 343 -2.22 -27.77 24.81
CA GLU A 343 -2.14 -27.58 26.27
C GLU A 343 -1.79 -26.15 26.75
N VAL A 344 -2.04 -25.10 25.98
CA VAL A 344 -1.58 -23.73 26.34
C VAL A 344 -2.16 -23.26 27.69
N THR A 345 -1.41 -22.47 28.46
CA THR A 345 -1.88 -22.10 29.81
C THR A 345 -3.15 -21.24 29.76
N VAL A 346 -3.28 -20.28 28.84
CA VAL A 346 -4.53 -19.51 28.60
C VAL A 346 -4.78 -19.39 27.08
N PRO A 347 -5.95 -19.76 26.53
CA PRO A 347 -6.13 -19.85 25.08
C PRO A 347 -6.20 -18.47 24.40
N ILE A 348 -7.21 -17.69 24.78
CA ILE A 348 -7.38 -16.28 24.40
C ILE A 348 -7.33 -15.48 25.70
N HIS A 349 -6.44 -14.48 25.77
CA HIS A 349 -6.22 -13.71 26.99
C HIS A 349 -6.15 -12.21 26.71
N VAL A 350 -7.04 -11.41 27.32
CA VAL A 350 -6.96 -9.94 27.32
C VAL A 350 -6.82 -9.48 28.76
N TYR A 351 -5.83 -8.65 29.07
CA TYR A 351 -5.68 -8.03 30.39
C TYR A 351 -5.11 -6.61 30.32
N GLN A 352 -5.58 -5.73 31.22
CA GLN A 352 -5.26 -4.30 31.22
C GLN A 352 -4.56 -3.81 32.48
N THR A 353 -3.81 -4.71 33.11
CA THR A 353 -3.18 -4.57 34.43
C THR A 353 -1.69 -4.92 34.43
N ASN A 354 -1.02 -4.86 33.27
CA ASN A 354 0.37 -5.27 33.12
C ASN A 354 1.31 -4.44 34.01
N GLY A 355 1.96 -5.08 34.99
CA GLY A 355 2.89 -4.44 35.93
C GLY A 355 2.20 -3.63 37.04
N GLY A 356 0.87 -3.64 37.12
CA GLY A 356 0.10 -2.80 38.03
C GLY A 356 -0.49 -3.51 39.26
N SER A 357 -1.04 -2.72 40.17
CA SER A 357 -1.71 -3.15 41.40
C SER A 357 -3.24 -3.09 41.31
N SER A 358 -3.95 -3.70 42.27
CA SER A 358 -5.41 -3.56 42.39
C SER A 358 -5.88 -2.17 42.83
N SER A 359 -4.97 -1.32 43.32
CA SER A 359 -5.20 0.09 43.66
C SER A 359 -4.87 1.07 42.51
N ASP A 360 -4.45 0.57 41.34
CA ASP A 360 -4.10 1.43 40.22
C ASP A 360 -5.31 2.06 39.54
N ALA A 361 -5.11 3.23 38.93
CA ALA A 361 -6.09 3.77 37.99
C ALA A 361 -6.25 2.80 36.80
N PRO A 362 -7.48 2.53 36.33
CA PRO A 362 -7.72 1.67 35.18
C PRO A 362 -7.02 2.15 33.90
N SER A 363 -6.59 1.23 33.03
CA SER A 363 -5.96 1.59 31.75
C SER A 363 -6.89 2.43 30.87
N LYS A 364 -6.32 3.34 30.07
CA LYS A 364 -7.04 4.24 29.16
C LYS A 364 -7.05 3.76 27.71
N LEU A 365 -6.33 2.68 27.39
CA LEU A 365 -6.24 2.12 26.05
C LEU A 365 -7.42 1.19 25.76
N GLN A 366 -8.14 1.40 24.67
CA GLN A 366 -9.34 0.60 24.34
C GLN A 366 -9.02 -0.57 23.39
N PHE A 367 -9.41 -1.80 23.76
CA PHE A 367 -9.55 -2.91 22.81
C PHE A 367 -10.95 -2.91 22.19
N SER A 368 -11.06 -3.11 20.88
CA SER A 368 -12.34 -3.08 20.16
C SER A 368 -12.32 -3.99 18.92
N ASN A 369 -13.50 -4.42 18.46
CA ASN A 369 -13.68 -5.13 17.18
C ASN A 369 -12.76 -6.37 17.01
N LEU A 370 -12.51 -7.10 18.11
CA LEU A 370 -11.70 -8.31 18.11
C LEU A 370 -12.53 -9.51 17.64
N THR A 371 -12.02 -10.31 16.70
CA THR A 371 -12.71 -11.49 16.15
C THR A 371 -11.83 -12.73 16.27
N PHE A 372 -12.35 -13.76 16.92
CA PHE A 372 -11.72 -15.06 17.10
C PHE A 372 -12.57 -16.12 16.38
N SER A 373 -12.03 -16.82 15.37
CA SER A 373 -12.79 -17.86 14.66
C SER A 373 -12.00 -19.16 14.51
N ASP A 374 -12.70 -20.29 14.64
CA ASP A 374 -12.17 -21.61 14.27
C ASP A 374 -10.92 -21.99 15.09
N TRP A 375 -11.05 -21.80 16.40
CA TRP A 375 -10.05 -22.16 17.41
C TRP A 375 -10.23 -23.60 17.87
N THR A 376 -9.15 -24.36 17.99
CA THR A 376 -9.18 -25.79 18.28
C THR A 376 -8.07 -26.22 19.24
N GLY A 377 -8.29 -27.33 19.97
CA GLY A 377 -7.27 -27.98 20.79
C GLY A 377 -7.51 -27.84 22.28
N THR A 378 -6.46 -27.70 23.08
CA THR A 378 -6.55 -27.76 24.56
C THR A 378 -5.91 -26.58 25.28
N SER A 379 -6.45 -26.25 26.47
CA SER A 379 -5.87 -25.23 27.35
C SER A 379 -6.10 -25.49 28.84
N GLN A 380 -5.10 -25.18 29.67
CA GLN A 380 -5.12 -25.48 31.11
C GLN A 380 -5.98 -24.53 31.95
N ARG A 381 -6.28 -23.32 31.42
CA ARG A 381 -7.20 -22.34 32.01
C ARG A 381 -8.26 -21.90 30.99
N PRO A 382 -9.41 -21.35 31.43
CA PRO A 382 -10.42 -20.78 30.55
C PRO A 382 -9.91 -19.60 29.70
N THR A 383 -10.62 -19.32 28.60
CA THR A 383 -10.55 -18.02 27.90
C THR A 383 -10.86 -16.90 28.89
N ASN A 384 -10.02 -15.85 28.90
CA ASN A 384 -10.06 -14.80 29.90
C ASN A 384 -9.96 -13.41 29.25
N ILE A 385 -11.04 -12.64 29.29
CA ILE A 385 -11.16 -11.31 28.67
C ILE A 385 -11.40 -10.27 29.78
N GLU A 386 -10.33 -9.64 30.27
CA GLU A 386 -10.37 -8.66 31.37
C GLU A 386 -10.06 -7.25 30.87
N CYS A 387 -11.11 -6.54 30.50
CA CYS A 387 -11.05 -5.18 29.98
C CYS A 387 -11.00 -4.12 31.10
N SER A 388 -10.51 -2.94 30.77
CA SER A 388 -10.50 -1.79 31.68
C SER A 388 -11.93 -1.30 31.97
N PRO A 389 -12.33 -1.10 33.24
CA PRO A 389 -13.62 -0.47 33.57
C PRO A 389 -13.71 1.00 33.13
N ALA A 390 -12.59 1.68 32.83
CA ALA A 390 -12.62 3.04 32.28
C ALA A 390 -12.84 3.09 30.76
N VAL A 391 -12.48 2.03 30.03
CA VAL A 391 -12.73 1.87 28.59
C VAL A 391 -13.18 0.44 28.25
N PRO A 392 -14.43 0.06 28.61
CA PRO A 392 -14.98 -1.26 28.31
C PRO A 392 -14.86 -1.66 26.83
N CYS A 393 -14.62 -2.94 26.55
CA CYS A 393 -14.32 -3.42 25.19
C CYS A 393 -15.59 -3.70 24.36
N PRO A 394 -15.84 -3.02 23.23
CA PRO A 394 -16.97 -3.31 22.35
C PRO A 394 -16.63 -4.29 21.22
N ASN A 395 -17.65 -5.00 20.76
CA ASN A 395 -17.65 -5.84 19.56
C ASN A 395 -16.61 -6.96 19.55
N ILE A 396 -16.43 -7.67 20.66
CA ILE A 396 -15.66 -8.91 20.68
C ILE A 396 -16.52 -10.02 20.05
N ARG A 397 -15.95 -10.88 19.21
CA ARG A 397 -16.67 -11.90 18.45
C ARG A 397 -15.97 -13.24 18.50
N PHE A 398 -16.74 -14.29 18.70
CA PHE A 398 -16.29 -15.67 18.79
C PHE A 398 -17.08 -16.53 17.79
N HIS A 399 -16.38 -17.41 17.09
CA HIS A 399 -16.98 -18.37 16.17
C HIS A 399 -16.23 -19.70 16.23
N SER A 400 -16.93 -20.83 16.23
CA SER A 400 -16.32 -22.17 16.22
C SER A 400 -15.20 -22.40 17.27
N ILE A 401 -15.35 -21.84 18.49
CA ILE A 401 -14.35 -22.03 19.55
C ILE A 401 -14.51 -23.44 20.14
N LYS A 402 -13.58 -24.34 19.79
CA LYS A 402 -13.52 -25.76 20.16
C LYS A 402 -12.25 -26.04 20.95
N VAL A 403 -11.99 -25.22 21.98
CA VAL A 403 -10.87 -25.39 22.90
C VAL A 403 -11.39 -26.03 24.19
N ALA A 404 -10.75 -27.09 24.67
CA ALA A 404 -11.18 -27.85 25.84
C ALA A 404 -10.10 -27.98 26.93
N PRO A 405 -10.47 -27.98 28.22
CA PRO A 405 -9.60 -28.46 29.30
C PRO A 405 -9.06 -29.89 29.04
N PRO A 406 -7.76 -30.17 29.26
CA PRO A 406 -7.17 -31.51 29.06
C PRO A 406 -7.81 -32.64 29.88
N ASN A 407 -8.47 -32.31 30.99
CA ASN A 407 -9.22 -33.25 31.83
C ASN A 407 -10.63 -33.57 31.30
N GLY A 408 -11.03 -33.03 30.15
CA GLY A 408 -12.33 -33.29 29.51
C GLY A 408 -13.53 -32.58 30.12
N THR A 409 -13.35 -31.66 31.10
CA THR A 409 -14.47 -30.88 31.63
C THR A 409 -14.97 -29.84 30.62
N ALA A 410 -16.21 -29.39 30.76
CA ALA A 410 -16.77 -28.34 29.90
C ALA A 410 -15.90 -27.05 29.90
N PRO A 411 -15.74 -26.37 28.75
CA PRO A 411 -14.96 -25.14 28.68
C PRO A 411 -15.67 -24.00 29.40
N ILE A 412 -14.88 -23.21 30.14
CA ILE A 412 -15.32 -22.03 30.88
C ILE A 412 -14.80 -20.78 30.16
N TYR A 413 -15.55 -19.68 30.26
CA TYR A 413 -15.21 -18.38 29.68
C TYR A 413 -15.37 -17.30 30.77
N LYS A 414 -14.37 -16.43 30.92
CA LYS A 414 -14.43 -15.27 31.82
C LYS A 414 -14.38 -13.98 30.98
N CYS A 415 -15.38 -13.12 31.15
CA CYS A 415 -15.47 -11.81 30.53
C CYS A 415 -15.73 -10.76 31.62
N VAL A 416 -14.91 -9.70 31.66
CA VAL A 416 -15.00 -8.61 32.65
C VAL A 416 -14.86 -7.28 31.91
N ASN A 417 -15.78 -6.35 32.16
CA ASN A 417 -15.89 -5.04 31.46
C ASN A 417 -15.93 -5.15 29.92
N VAL A 418 -16.50 -6.23 29.38
CA VAL A 418 -16.78 -6.37 27.95
C VAL A 418 -18.15 -5.74 27.66
N ALA A 419 -18.17 -4.67 26.87
CA ALA A 419 -19.39 -3.92 26.55
C ALA A 419 -20.30 -4.66 25.55
N SER A 420 -19.72 -5.45 24.65
CA SER A 420 -20.46 -6.42 23.84
C SER A 420 -19.55 -7.55 23.38
N GLU A 421 -19.98 -8.79 23.65
CA GLU A 421 -19.47 -10.00 23.00
C GLU A 421 -20.56 -10.68 22.17
N PHE A 422 -20.16 -11.57 21.27
CA PHE A 422 -21.07 -12.42 20.51
C PHE A 422 -20.44 -13.79 20.28
N GLY A 423 -21.16 -14.86 20.60
CA GLY A 423 -20.88 -16.22 20.13
C GLY A 423 -20.32 -17.19 21.17
N LEU A 424 -20.17 -16.78 22.43
CA LEU A 424 -19.89 -17.70 23.54
C LEU A 424 -21.19 -18.29 24.14
N PRO A 425 -21.14 -19.53 24.68
CA PRO A 425 -22.28 -20.11 25.38
C PRO A 425 -22.36 -19.60 26.83
N GLY A 426 -23.54 -19.13 27.25
CA GLY A 426 -23.86 -18.85 28.66
C GLY A 426 -23.98 -17.37 29.06
N THR A 427 -23.74 -16.43 28.15
CA THR A 427 -23.88 -14.98 28.38
C THR A 427 -25.30 -14.49 28.08
N THR A 428 -26.07 -14.17 29.13
CA THR A 428 -27.39 -13.55 28.98
C THR A 428 -27.27 -12.04 28.70
N PRO A 429 -27.88 -11.51 27.63
CA PRO A 429 -27.90 -10.07 27.39
C PRO A 429 -28.76 -9.36 28.45
N SER A 430 -28.17 -8.41 29.16
CA SER A 430 -28.94 -7.55 30.07
C SER A 430 -29.89 -6.65 29.27
N THR A 431 -31.15 -6.65 29.68
CA THR A 431 -32.31 -5.83 29.26
C THR A 431 -32.06 -4.67 28.27
N ARG A 432 -32.80 -4.68 27.13
CA ARG A 432 -33.02 -3.48 26.30
C ARG A 432 -33.53 -2.32 27.17
N PRO A 433 -33.14 -1.08 26.86
CA PRO A 433 -34.08 -0.20 26.16
C PRO A 433 -33.83 -0.14 24.65
N GLU A 434 -34.86 0.17 23.87
CA GLU A 434 -34.69 0.52 22.46
C GLU A 434 -34.27 1.98 22.33
N SER A 435 -32.99 2.19 22.04
CA SER A 435 -32.46 3.47 21.57
C SER A 435 -31.50 3.23 20.40
N THR A 436 -31.52 4.12 19.41
CA THR A 436 -30.95 3.85 18.09
C THR A 436 -29.42 3.94 18.10
N ILE A 437 -28.75 2.82 18.36
CA ILE A 437 -27.28 2.73 18.26
C ILE A 437 -26.86 2.91 16.80
N ILE A 438 -26.33 4.08 16.46
CA ILE A 438 -25.71 4.33 15.15
C ILE A 438 -24.34 3.66 15.11
N MET A 439 -24.34 2.36 14.82
CA MET A 439 -23.14 1.63 14.47
C MET A 439 -22.52 2.22 13.21
N SER A 440 -21.21 2.47 13.21
CA SER A 440 -20.46 2.62 11.96
C SER A 440 -20.42 1.26 11.26
N LYS A 441 -21.42 1.00 10.40
CA LYS A 441 -21.41 -0.16 9.50
C LYS A 441 -20.19 -0.02 8.60
N LYS A 442 -19.33 -1.05 8.59
CA LYS A 442 -18.38 -1.26 7.50
C LYS A 442 -19.15 -1.16 6.19
N GLU A 443 -18.84 -0.15 5.37
CA GLU A 443 -19.59 0.11 4.14
C GLU A 443 -19.66 -1.17 3.32
N LYS A 444 -20.87 -1.61 2.98
CA LYS A 444 -21.02 -2.67 1.98
C LYS A 444 -20.35 -2.15 0.70
N PRO A 445 -19.62 -2.97 -0.09
CA PRO A 445 -19.02 -2.50 -1.34
C PRO A 445 -20.03 -1.82 -2.29
N LEU A 446 -21.31 -2.24 -2.21
CA LEU A 446 -22.43 -1.60 -2.88
C LEU A 446 -22.70 -0.14 -2.44
N HIS A 447 -22.53 0.21 -1.16
CA HIS A 447 -22.70 1.57 -0.65
C HIS A 447 -21.58 2.48 -1.20
N SER A 448 -20.32 2.05 -1.07
CA SER A 448 -19.17 2.78 -1.63
C SER A 448 -19.25 2.93 -3.15
N LEU A 449 -19.78 1.91 -3.85
CA LEU A 449 -20.08 1.96 -5.28
C LEU A 449 -21.21 2.97 -5.61
N ILE A 450 -22.30 2.98 -4.85
CA ILE A 450 -23.40 3.95 -5.01
C ILE A 450 -22.89 5.37 -4.74
N ALA A 451 -22.18 5.61 -3.64
CA ALA A 451 -21.63 6.93 -3.33
C ALA A 451 -20.58 7.39 -4.36
N GLY A 452 -19.66 6.52 -4.79
CA GLY A 452 -18.70 6.82 -5.85
C GLY A 452 -19.35 7.12 -7.20
N THR A 453 -20.40 6.36 -7.56
CA THR A 453 -21.15 6.57 -8.81
C THR A 453 -21.96 7.87 -8.76
N THR A 454 -22.66 8.14 -7.65
CA THR A 454 -23.42 9.38 -7.45
C THR A 454 -22.50 10.60 -7.40
N ALA A 455 -21.39 10.54 -6.68
CA ALA A 455 -20.40 11.62 -6.64
C ALA A 455 -19.78 11.89 -8.02
N GLY A 456 -19.46 10.84 -8.79
CA GLY A 456 -19.00 10.95 -10.17
C GLY A 456 -20.06 11.52 -11.13
N ALA A 457 -21.34 11.20 -10.92
CA ALA A 457 -22.45 11.75 -11.71
C ALA A 457 -22.69 13.24 -11.38
N VAL A 458 -22.67 13.62 -10.10
CA VAL A 458 -22.85 15.00 -9.65
C VAL A 458 -21.65 15.87 -10.03
N GLU A 459 -20.40 15.39 -9.94
CA GLU A 459 -19.25 16.09 -10.51
C GLU A 459 -19.41 16.27 -12.02
N ALA A 460 -19.80 15.22 -12.74
CA ALA A 460 -19.92 15.27 -14.19
C ALA A 460 -21.02 16.23 -14.66
N PHE A 461 -22.07 16.41 -13.85
CA PHE A 461 -23.14 17.38 -14.06
C PHE A 461 -22.71 18.81 -13.69
N ILE A 462 -22.27 19.07 -12.46
CA ILE A 462 -21.89 20.41 -11.98
C ILE A 462 -20.74 21.00 -12.83
N THR A 463 -19.77 20.17 -13.22
CA THR A 463 -18.66 20.63 -14.08
C THR A 463 -19.00 20.63 -15.57
N TYR A 464 -20.18 20.13 -15.98
CA TYR A 464 -20.53 19.94 -17.40
C TYR A 464 -20.39 21.20 -18.28
N PRO A 465 -20.77 22.41 -17.82
CA PRO A 465 -20.58 23.62 -18.63
C PRO A 465 -19.12 23.85 -19.06
N THR A 466 -18.14 23.46 -18.24
CA THR A 466 -16.72 23.52 -18.63
C THR A 466 -16.38 22.51 -19.75
N GLU A 467 -16.97 21.31 -19.70
CA GLU A 467 -16.77 20.25 -20.70
C GLU A 467 -17.47 20.59 -22.03
N TYR A 468 -18.65 21.21 -21.98
CA TYR A 468 -19.32 21.80 -23.15
C TYR A 468 -18.45 22.88 -23.80
N VAL A 469 -17.99 23.86 -23.00
CA VAL A 469 -17.15 24.98 -23.48
C VAL A 469 -15.83 24.49 -24.06
N LYS A 470 -15.18 23.51 -23.41
CA LYS A 470 -13.99 22.83 -23.94
C LYS A 470 -14.30 22.23 -25.31
N THR A 471 -15.31 21.37 -25.40
CA THR A 471 -15.64 20.61 -26.62
C THR A 471 -15.98 21.55 -27.79
N ARG A 472 -16.83 22.56 -27.57
CA ARG A 472 -17.15 23.57 -28.60
C ARG A 472 -15.92 24.36 -29.05
N SER A 473 -15.03 24.76 -28.13
CA SER A 473 -13.79 25.50 -28.49
C SER A 473 -12.84 24.67 -29.37
N GLN A 474 -12.92 23.35 -29.30
CA GLN A 474 -12.09 22.40 -30.05
C GLN A 474 -12.63 22.09 -31.46
N PHE A 475 -13.84 22.54 -31.83
CA PHE A 475 -14.37 22.37 -33.18
C PHE A 475 -13.67 23.23 -34.24
N SER A 476 -14.02 22.99 -35.51
CA SER A 476 -13.48 23.70 -36.68
C SER A 476 -13.98 25.14 -36.79
N GLY A 477 -13.22 25.97 -37.50
CA GLY A 477 -13.48 27.38 -37.72
C GLY A 477 -12.82 28.32 -36.71
N LYS A 478 -13.35 29.54 -36.62
CA LYS A 478 -12.79 30.67 -35.85
C LYS A 478 -12.65 30.33 -34.36
N ARG A 479 -11.51 30.72 -33.76
CA ARG A 479 -11.22 30.52 -32.33
C ARG A 479 -12.14 31.39 -31.47
N GLU A 480 -13.09 30.77 -30.77
CA GLU A 480 -13.95 31.43 -29.79
C GLU A 480 -13.28 31.50 -28.40
N SER A 481 -13.55 32.58 -27.64
CA SER A 481 -13.20 32.66 -26.22
C SER A 481 -14.17 31.82 -25.36
N PRO A 482 -13.72 31.13 -24.29
CA PRO A 482 -14.59 30.43 -23.35
C PRO A 482 -15.78 31.26 -22.85
N LEU A 483 -15.54 32.54 -22.52
CA LEU A 483 -16.59 33.45 -22.06
C LEU A 483 -17.60 33.79 -23.17
N ASN A 484 -17.15 33.89 -24.42
CA ASN A 484 -18.02 34.15 -25.57
C ASN A 484 -18.87 32.91 -25.91
N ILE A 485 -18.33 31.69 -25.73
CA ILE A 485 -19.10 30.45 -25.86
C ILE A 485 -20.21 30.42 -24.81
N ILE A 486 -19.91 30.71 -23.54
CA ILE A 486 -20.90 30.76 -22.46
C ILE A 486 -21.98 31.82 -22.78
N LYS A 487 -21.57 33.07 -23.03
CA LYS A 487 -22.48 34.19 -23.29
C LYS A 487 -23.40 33.91 -24.49
N SER A 488 -22.84 33.48 -25.63
CA SER A 488 -23.65 33.17 -26.83
C SER A 488 -24.60 32.00 -26.62
N THR A 489 -24.20 30.96 -25.87
CA THR A 489 -25.08 29.81 -25.58
C THR A 489 -26.23 30.22 -24.66
N LEU A 490 -25.94 30.97 -23.59
CA LEU A 490 -26.98 31.49 -22.68
C LEU A 490 -27.97 32.40 -23.41
N GLN A 491 -27.49 33.29 -24.29
CA GLN A 491 -28.33 34.22 -25.05
C GLN A 491 -29.20 33.54 -26.13
N THR A 492 -28.79 32.38 -26.66
CA THR A 492 -29.50 31.72 -27.79
C THR A 492 -30.24 30.44 -27.42
N LYS A 493 -29.79 29.72 -26.39
CA LYS A 493 -30.29 28.38 -25.99
C LYS A 493 -30.42 28.22 -24.46
N GLY A 494 -30.31 29.31 -23.71
CA GLY A 494 -30.46 29.35 -22.26
C GLY A 494 -29.44 28.49 -21.50
N VAL A 495 -29.70 28.24 -20.22
CA VAL A 495 -28.86 27.39 -19.36
C VAL A 495 -28.86 25.93 -19.87
N ILE A 496 -30.00 25.43 -20.34
CA ILE A 496 -30.15 24.05 -20.86
C ILE A 496 -29.23 23.80 -22.06
N GLY A 497 -28.97 24.81 -22.90
CA GLY A 497 -28.02 24.71 -24.02
C GLY A 497 -26.57 24.40 -23.61
N LEU A 498 -26.15 24.74 -22.38
CA LEU A 498 -24.84 24.36 -21.84
C LEU A 498 -24.77 22.86 -21.45
N TYR A 499 -25.92 22.19 -21.31
CA TYR A 499 -26.05 20.78 -20.94
C TYR A 499 -26.32 19.84 -22.13
N SER A 500 -26.27 20.35 -23.37
CA SER A 500 -26.34 19.52 -24.58
C SER A 500 -25.30 18.39 -24.54
N GLY A 501 -25.76 17.14 -24.62
CA GLY A 501 -24.91 15.94 -24.53
C GLY A 501 -24.64 15.39 -23.12
N CYS A 502 -25.05 16.07 -22.04
CA CYS A 502 -24.66 15.70 -20.66
C CYS A 502 -25.00 14.25 -20.29
N MET A 503 -26.19 13.77 -20.65
CA MET A 503 -26.61 12.39 -20.34
C MET A 503 -25.71 11.32 -20.97
N ALA A 504 -25.11 11.57 -22.15
CA ALA A 504 -24.14 10.64 -22.75
C ALA A 504 -22.89 10.51 -21.87
N LEU A 505 -22.41 11.62 -21.29
CA LEU A 505 -21.23 11.61 -20.42
C LEU A 505 -21.51 10.92 -19.07
N VAL A 506 -22.67 11.20 -18.46
CA VAL A 506 -23.06 10.60 -17.18
C VAL A 506 -23.21 9.07 -17.31
N ILE A 507 -23.95 8.61 -18.31
CA ILE A 507 -24.10 7.17 -18.61
C ILE A 507 -22.74 6.55 -18.99
N GLY A 508 -21.95 7.24 -19.80
CA GLY A 508 -20.60 6.81 -20.18
C GLY A 508 -19.67 6.60 -18.98
N ASN A 509 -19.69 7.51 -18.00
CA ASN A 509 -18.91 7.38 -16.76
C ASN A 509 -19.36 6.19 -15.90
N ALA A 510 -20.66 5.91 -15.80
CA ALA A 510 -21.18 4.75 -15.08
C ALA A 510 -20.76 3.43 -15.75
N VAL A 511 -20.94 3.31 -17.07
CA VAL A 511 -20.49 2.13 -17.84
C VAL A 511 -18.97 1.95 -17.75
N LYS A 512 -18.20 3.05 -17.81
CA LYS A 512 -16.74 3.03 -17.66
C LYS A 512 -16.31 2.44 -16.32
N ALA A 513 -16.98 2.78 -15.21
CA ALA A 513 -16.68 2.22 -13.90
C ALA A 513 -16.88 0.69 -13.87
N GLY A 514 -18.00 0.19 -14.39
CA GLY A 514 -18.27 -1.25 -14.50
C GLY A 514 -17.24 -1.98 -15.37
N VAL A 515 -16.98 -1.47 -16.58
CA VAL A 515 -15.97 -2.02 -17.51
C VAL A 515 -14.59 -2.06 -16.86
N ARG A 516 -14.20 -1.02 -16.11
CA ARG A 516 -12.90 -0.95 -15.42
C ARG A 516 -12.72 -2.09 -14.43
N PHE A 517 -13.71 -2.36 -13.56
CA PHE A 517 -13.61 -3.43 -12.57
C PHE A 517 -13.47 -4.80 -13.24
N VAL A 518 -14.38 -5.15 -14.16
CA VAL A 518 -14.38 -6.46 -14.83
C VAL A 518 -13.11 -6.68 -15.66
N SER A 519 -12.68 -5.68 -16.44
CA SER A 519 -11.49 -5.82 -17.29
C SER A 519 -10.18 -5.81 -16.49
N TYR A 520 -10.06 -4.99 -15.43
CA TYR A 520 -8.86 -4.99 -14.60
C TYR A 520 -8.69 -6.32 -13.88
N ASP A 521 -9.76 -6.88 -13.32
CA ASP A 521 -9.70 -8.17 -12.62
C ASP A 521 -9.37 -9.32 -13.59
N HIS A 522 -10.01 -9.34 -14.77
CA HIS A 522 -9.70 -10.30 -15.83
C HIS A 522 -8.24 -10.22 -16.29
N PHE A 523 -7.70 -9.02 -16.59
CA PHE A 523 -6.30 -8.88 -16.99
C PHE A 523 -5.33 -9.14 -15.84
N LYS A 524 -5.72 -8.88 -14.58
CA LYS A 524 -4.93 -9.22 -13.40
C LYS A 524 -4.80 -10.74 -13.26
N HIS A 525 -5.90 -11.48 -13.40
CA HIS A 525 -5.88 -12.95 -13.42
C HIS A 525 -5.12 -13.52 -14.63
N ALA A 526 -5.28 -12.95 -15.82
CA ALA A 526 -4.57 -13.38 -17.03
C ALA A 526 -3.07 -13.02 -17.06
N LEU A 527 -2.62 -12.13 -16.15
CA LEU A 527 -1.21 -11.74 -15.96
C LEU A 527 -0.68 -12.20 -14.59
N ALA A 528 -1.35 -13.15 -13.94
CA ALA A 528 -0.81 -13.85 -12.79
C ALA A 528 0.29 -14.84 -13.19
N ASP A 529 1.22 -15.10 -12.26
CA ASP A 529 2.06 -16.31 -12.31
C ASP A 529 1.31 -17.53 -11.77
N ALA A 530 1.95 -18.70 -11.78
CA ALA A 530 1.35 -19.97 -11.35
C ALA A 530 0.90 -19.93 -9.87
N GLU A 531 1.51 -19.05 -9.08
CA GLU A 531 1.24 -18.80 -7.66
C GLU A 531 0.16 -17.72 -7.44
N GLY A 532 -0.45 -17.19 -8.51
CA GLY A 532 -1.55 -16.22 -8.44
C GLY A 532 -1.13 -14.77 -8.18
N LYS A 533 0.17 -14.44 -8.20
CA LYS A 533 0.70 -13.11 -7.90
C LYS A 533 0.89 -12.29 -9.19
N VAL A 534 0.85 -10.96 -9.06
CA VAL A 534 0.96 -10.03 -10.19
C VAL A 534 1.97 -8.94 -9.85
N SER A 535 3.14 -8.99 -10.48
CA SER A 535 4.22 -8.01 -10.23
C SER A 535 3.80 -6.57 -10.64
N PRO A 536 4.49 -5.51 -10.16
CA PRO A 536 4.12 -4.13 -10.49
C PRO A 536 4.10 -3.82 -12.01
N PRO A 537 5.03 -4.31 -12.84
CA PRO A 537 4.92 -4.16 -14.30
C PRO A 537 3.72 -4.89 -14.91
N ARG A 538 3.40 -6.11 -14.44
CA ARG A 538 2.20 -6.84 -14.88
C ARG A 538 0.91 -6.15 -14.43
N SER A 539 0.89 -5.55 -13.24
CA SER A 539 -0.22 -4.74 -12.73
C SER A 539 -0.42 -3.44 -13.53
N LEU A 540 0.67 -2.81 -13.97
CA LEU A 540 0.63 -1.67 -14.88
C LEU A 540 0.08 -2.08 -16.27
N LEU A 541 0.49 -3.24 -16.79
CA LEU A 541 -0.06 -3.80 -18.03
C LEU A 541 -1.55 -4.14 -17.90
N ALA A 542 -2.00 -4.73 -16.78
CA ALA A 542 -3.42 -4.95 -16.50
C ALA A 542 -4.20 -3.63 -16.42
N GLY A 543 -3.63 -2.60 -15.80
CA GLY A 543 -4.21 -1.24 -15.75
C GLY A 543 -4.29 -0.55 -17.12
N LEU A 544 -3.29 -0.77 -18.00
CA LEU A 544 -3.30 -0.28 -19.38
C LEU A 544 -4.32 -1.03 -20.23
N GLY A 545 -4.39 -2.36 -20.13
CA GLY A 545 -5.40 -3.19 -20.79
C GLY A 545 -6.82 -2.78 -20.39
N ALA A 546 -7.09 -2.65 -19.08
CA ALA A 546 -8.36 -2.14 -18.58
C ALA A 546 -8.67 -0.74 -19.11
N GLY A 547 -7.66 0.15 -19.20
CA GLY A 547 -7.79 1.48 -19.81
C GLY A 547 -8.11 1.46 -21.30
N MET A 548 -7.70 0.43 -22.05
CA MET A 548 -8.10 0.21 -23.45
C MET A 548 -9.52 -0.35 -23.57
N MET A 549 -9.96 -1.19 -22.63
CA MET A 549 -11.34 -1.69 -22.59
C MET A 549 -12.33 -0.61 -22.17
N GLU A 550 -11.97 0.25 -21.20
CA GLU A 550 -12.65 1.52 -20.91
C GLU A 550 -12.77 2.37 -22.19
N ALA A 551 -11.66 2.53 -22.93
CA ALA A 551 -11.60 3.33 -24.16
C ALA A 551 -12.56 2.80 -25.24
N LEU A 552 -12.61 1.48 -25.41
CA LEU A 552 -13.46 0.80 -26.38
C LEU A 552 -14.94 0.86 -25.99
N PHE A 553 -15.34 0.22 -24.88
CA PHE A 553 -16.75 -0.04 -24.59
C PHE A 553 -17.51 1.13 -23.96
N ALA A 554 -16.82 2.05 -23.27
CA ALA A 554 -17.47 3.13 -22.52
C ALA A 554 -17.13 4.53 -23.06
N VAL A 555 -15.84 4.86 -23.13
CA VAL A 555 -15.40 6.23 -23.39
C VAL A 555 -15.60 6.64 -24.85
N THR A 556 -15.25 5.80 -25.84
CA THR A 556 -15.45 6.21 -27.25
C THR A 556 -16.93 6.40 -27.60
N PRO A 557 -17.86 5.47 -27.28
CA PRO A 557 -19.28 5.66 -27.58
C PRO A 557 -19.88 6.90 -26.93
N SER A 558 -19.65 7.09 -25.62
CA SER A 558 -20.19 8.25 -24.89
C SER A 558 -19.60 9.57 -25.37
N GLU A 559 -18.28 9.64 -25.59
CA GLU A 559 -17.62 10.85 -26.09
C GLU A 559 -18.04 11.20 -27.52
N THR A 560 -18.20 10.23 -28.43
CA THR A 560 -18.65 10.51 -29.80
C THR A 560 -20.09 11.02 -29.82
N ILE A 561 -20.99 10.35 -29.10
CA ILE A 561 -22.41 10.74 -29.03
C ILE A 561 -22.56 12.12 -28.38
N LYS A 562 -21.87 12.37 -27.25
CA LYS A 562 -21.80 13.70 -26.61
C LYS A 562 -21.28 14.75 -27.58
N THR A 563 -20.18 14.49 -28.28
CA THR A 563 -19.54 15.45 -29.19
C THR A 563 -20.48 15.81 -30.34
N LYS A 564 -21.13 14.83 -30.98
CA LYS A 564 -22.11 15.07 -32.05
C LYS A 564 -23.37 15.80 -31.56
N LEU A 565 -23.82 15.55 -30.33
CA LEU A 565 -24.90 16.32 -29.71
C LEU A 565 -24.53 17.78 -29.42
N ILE A 566 -23.27 18.07 -29.05
CA ILE A 566 -22.78 19.45 -28.87
C ILE A 566 -22.60 20.15 -30.23
N ASP A 567 -22.15 19.43 -31.25
CA ASP A 567 -21.93 19.93 -32.61
C ASP A 567 -23.26 20.27 -33.31
N ASP A 568 -24.27 19.38 -33.25
CA ASP A 568 -25.63 19.67 -33.70
C ASP A 568 -26.25 20.82 -32.91
N ALA A 569 -26.03 20.88 -31.58
CA ALA A 569 -26.47 21.99 -30.75
C ALA A 569 -25.77 23.34 -31.04
N LYS A 570 -24.71 23.37 -31.87
CA LYS A 570 -24.14 24.61 -32.44
C LYS A 570 -24.92 25.12 -33.66
N SER A 571 -25.64 24.25 -34.38
CA SER A 571 -26.45 24.61 -35.55
C SER A 571 -27.56 25.63 -35.19
N PRO A 572 -27.92 26.57 -36.10
CA PRO A 572 -29.16 27.33 -35.98
C PRO A 572 -30.38 26.40 -35.96
N ASN A 573 -30.35 25.35 -36.78
CA ASN A 573 -31.39 24.33 -36.91
C ASN A 573 -30.83 22.97 -36.42
N PRO A 574 -30.89 22.67 -35.11
CA PRO A 574 -30.45 21.38 -34.58
C PRO A 574 -31.41 20.24 -34.99
N ARG A 575 -30.85 19.10 -35.36
CA ARG A 575 -31.59 17.90 -35.81
C ARG A 575 -31.86 16.91 -34.68
N PHE A 576 -31.07 16.93 -33.60
CA PHE A 576 -31.13 15.93 -32.54
C PHE A 576 -32.02 16.37 -31.36
N ARG A 577 -33.16 15.71 -31.20
CA ARG A 577 -34.14 15.98 -30.14
C ARG A 577 -33.74 15.47 -28.74
N GLY A 578 -32.50 15.01 -28.56
CA GLY A 578 -32.00 14.41 -27.32
C GLY A 578 -31.16 13.16 -27.56
N LEU A 579 -30.72 12.51 -26.47
CA LEU A 579 -29.74 11.41 -26.50
C LEU A 579 -30.18 10.22 -27.36
N ILE A 580 -31.40 9.70 -27.13
CA ILE A 580 -31.90 8.49 -27.81
C ILE A 580 -32.08 8.78 -29.31
N HIS A 581 -32.76 9.87 -29.65
CA HIS A 581 -32.99 10.29 -31.04
C HIS A 581 -31.67 10.58 -31.77
N GLY A 582 -30.73 11.30 -31.16
CA GLY A 582 -29.42 11.58 -31.76
C GLY A 582 -28.62 10.31 -32.00
N THR A 583 -28.61 9.38 -31.05
CA THR A 583 -27.95 8.07 -31.21
C THR A 583 -28.58 7.25 -32.33
N ALA A 584 -29.92 7.21 -32.42
CA ALA A 584 -30.63 6.54 -33.49
C ALA A 584 -30.34 7.13 -34.88
N CYS A 585 -30.27 8.47 -35.01
CA CYS A 585 -29.84 9.14 -36.24
C CYS A 585 -28.39 8.76 -36.61
N ILE A 586 -27.44 8.83 -35.68
CA ILE A 586 -26.03 8.49 -35.92
C ILE A 586 -25.90 7.03 -36.40
N VAL A 587 -26.61 6.08 -35.77
CA VAL A 587 -26.61 4.67 -36.20
C VAL A 587 -27.27 4.50 -37.57
N ARG A 588 -28.35 5.21 -37.87
CA ARG A 588 -29.04 5.14 -39.17
C ARG A 588 -28.24 5.77 -40.33
N GLU A 589 -27.45 6.81 -40.07
CA GLU A 589 -26.75 7.59 -41.09
C GLU A 589 -25.27 7.17 -41.27
N GLU A 590 -24.61 6.68 -40.22
CA GLU A 590 -23.19 6.28 -40.24
C GLU A 590 -22.92 4.84 -39.78
N GLY A 591 -23.94 4.12 -39.27
CA GLY A 591 -23.77 2.82 -38.63
C GLY A 591 -22.96 2.89 -37.33
N LEU A 592 -22.60 1.73 -36.78
CA LEU A 592 -21.75 1.65 -35.59
C LEU A 592 -20.38 2.33 -35.78
N ARG A 593 -19.87 2.41 -37.03
CA ARG A 593 -18.66 3.17 -37.37
C ARG A 593 -18.78 4.67 -37.05
N GLY A 594 -19.99 5.22 -37.05
CA GLY A 594 -20.28 6.60 -36.63
C GLY A 594 -20.20 6.84 -35.13
N ILE A 595 -20.28 5.78 -34.30
CA ILE A 595 -20.11 5.82 -32.84
C ILE A 595 -18.63 5.62 -32.47
N TYR A 596 -17.92 4.71 -33.15
CA TYR A 596 -16.51 4.40 -32.88
C TYR A 596 -15.50 5.32 -33.62
N ARG A 597 -15.97 6.37 -34.31
CA ARG A 597 -15.10 7.35 -34.96
C ARG A 597 -14.23 8.06 -33.92
N GLY A 598 -12.92 8.09 -34.13
CA GLY A 598 -11.97 8.66 -33.15
C GLY A 598 -11.48 7.69 -32.06
N LEU A 599 -11.77 6.38 -32.13
CA LEU A 599 -11.27 5.37 -31.18
C LEU A 599 -9.74 5.44 -30.96
N PHE A 600 -8.94 5.59 -32.03
CA PHE A 600 -7.47 5.66 -31.93
C PHE A 600 -6.97 6.81 -31.03
N PRO A 601 -7.31 8.10 -31.26
CA PRO A 601 -6.91 9.17 -30.35
C PRO A 601 -7.53 9.05 -28.95
N VAL A 602 -8.71 8.41 -28.77
CA VAL A 602 -9.22 8.08 -27.41
C VAL A 602 -8.27 7.11 -26.70
N MET A 603 -7.90 5.99 -27.33
CA MET A 603 -6.99 4.98 -26.78
C MET A 603 -5.60 5.57 -26.49
N MET A 604 -5.00 6.28 -27.46
CA MET A 604 -3.71 6.96 -27.28
C MET A 604 -3.75 7.96 -26.12
N ARG A 605 -4.85 8.73 -25.97
CA ARG A 605 -5.01 9.68 -24.87
C ARG A 605 -5.16 8.96 -23.52
N GLN A 606 -5.86 7.83 -23.45
CA GLN A 606 -5.99 7.04 -22.21
C GLN A 606 -4.62 6.49 -21.78
N GLY A 607 -3.85 5.90 -22.69
CA GLY A 607 -2.48 5.43 -22.41
C GLY A 607 -1.55 6.56 -21.96
N ALA A 608 -1.53 7.68 -22.70
CA ALA A 608 -0.73 8.85 -22.35
C ALA A 608 -1.13 9.49 -21.00
N ASN A 609 -2.43 9.54 -20.68
CA ASN A 609 -2.93 10.04 -19.41
C ASN A 609 -2.43 9.19 -18.22
N SER A 610 -2.43 7.85 -18.34
CA SER A 610 -1.88 6.96 -17.33
C SER A 610 -0.36 7.08 -17.20
N ALA A 611 0.36 7.02 -18.33
CA ALA A 611 1.82 7.05 -18.35
C ALA A 611 2.38 8.39 -17.83
N VAL A 612 1.97 9.52 -18.42
CA VAL A 612 2.49 10.84 -18.04
C VAL A 612 2.16 11.16 -16.59
N ARG A 613 0.93 10.90 -16.13
CA ARG A 613 0.55 11.19 -14.74
C ARG A 613 1.36 10.38 -13.74
N PHE A 614 1.59 9.10 -14.00
CA PHE A 614 2.39 8.25 -13.13
C PHE A 614 3.87 8.67 -13.14
N THR A 615 4.49 8.82 -14.31
CA THR A 615 5.89 9.22 -14.43
C THR A 615 6.12 10.59 -13.80
N THR A 616 5.32 11.61 -14.12
CA THR A 616 5.51 12.95 -13.54
C THR A 616 5.28 12.97 -12.02
N TYR A 617 4.27 12.27 -11.50
CA TYR A 617 4.06 12.19 -10.04
C TYR A 617 5.25 11.50 -9.35
N THR A 618 5.68 10.35 -9.86
CA THR A 618 6.77 9.56 -9.28
C THR A 618 8.10 10.29 -9.34
N THR A 619 8.48 10.86 -10.50
CA THR A 619 9.73 11.62 -10.65
C THR A 619 9.75 12.89 -9.80
N LEU A 620 8.67 13.67 -9.75
CA LEU A 620 8.61 14.85 -8.88
C LEU A 620 8.66 14.47 -7.39
N LYS A 621 8.00 13.38 -7.00
CA LYS A 621 8.05 12.87 -5.63
C LYS A 621 9.45 12.38 -5.25
N GLN A 622 10.13 11.68 -6.15
CA GLN A 622 11.54 11.27 -5.99
C GLN A 622 12.46 12.49 -5.83
N LEU A 623 12.34 13.50 -6.71
CA LEU A 623 13.16 14.73 -6.68
C LEU A 623 12.95 15.60 -5.43
N VAL A 624 11.75 15.55 -4.82
CA VAL A 624 11.48 16.20 -3.53
C VAL A 624 11.99 15.33 -2.38
N GLN A 625 11.74 14.02 -2.41
CA GLN A 625 12.20 13.10 -1.36
C GLN A 625 13.73 13.05 -1.27
N SER A 626 14.44 13.18 -2.39
CA SER A 626 15.91 13.24 -2.47
C SER A 626 16.52 14.59 -2.07
N ARG A 627 15.70 15.59 -1.69
CA ARG A 627 16.13 16.88 -1.13
C ARG A 627 15.78 17.04 0.35
N ASN A 628 14.91 16.18 0.87
CA ASN A 628 14.62 16.10 2.30
C ASN A 628 15.69 15.25 3.01
N PRO A 629 15.93 15.47 4.32
CA PRO A 629 16.68 14.52 5.13
C PRO A 629 16.05 13.11 5.07
N PRO A 630 16.86 12.03 5.07
CA PRO A 630 16.34 10.67 5.13
C PRO A 630 15.35 10.47 6.28
N GLY A 631 14.29 9.68 6.04
CA GLY A 631 13.23 9.41 7.01
C GLY A 631 12.08 10.43 7.07
N GLN A 632 12.24 11.67 6.57
CA GLN A 632 11.12 12.63 6.57
C GLN A 632 10.13 12.38 5.42
N PRO A 633 8.83 12.11 5.69
CA PRO A 633 7.84 11.95 4.63
C PRO A 633 7.54 13.29 3.94
N VAL A 634 7.28 13.27 2.64
CA VAL A 634 6.85 14.48 1.90
C VAL A 634 5.50 14.97 2.44
N SER A 635 5.54 16.07 3.20
CA SER A 635 4.38 16.76 3.79
C SER A 635 3.15 16.78 2.88
N SER A 636 1.96 16.58 3.45
CA SER A 636 0.69 16.47 2.72
C SER A 636 0.46 17.63 1.74
N PHE A 637 0.86 18.85 2.10
CA PHE A 637 0.79 20.03 1.22
C PHE A 637 1.72 19.93 0.02
N VAL A 638 2.94 19.41 0.19
CA VAL A 638 3.91 19.21 -0.88
C VAL A 638 3.52 18.01 -1.76
N THR A 639 3.00 16.94 -1.16
CA THR A 639 2.41 15.80 -1.88
C THR A 639 1.19 16.22 -2.71
N PHE A 640 0.34 17.12 -2.19
CA PHE A 640 -0.75 17.76 -2.94
C PHE A 640 -0.21 18.62 -4.10
N GLY A 641 0.82 19.44 -3.85
CA GLY A 641 1.50 20.24 -4.88
C GLY A 641 2.07 19.39 -6.02
N ILE A 642 2.77 18.28 -5.70
CA ILE A 642 3.25 17.30 -6.69
C ILE A 642 2.08 16.71 -7.49
N GLY A 643 0.98 16.34 -6.81
CA GLY A 643 -0.23 15.85 -7.45
C GLY A 643 -0.87 16.87 -8.42
N ALA A 644 -0.90 18.15 -8.04
CA ALA A 644 -1.39 19.24 -8.87
C ALA A 644 -0.48 19.46 -10.10
N VAL A 645 0.84 19.56 -9.93
CA VAL A 645 1.79 19.73 -11.04
C VAL A 645 1.74 18.54 -12.00
N ALA A 646 1.69 17.30 -11.50
CA ALA A 646 1.52 16.11 -12.35
C ALA A 646 0.19 16.16 -13.12
N GLY A 647 -0.89 16.68 -12.51
CA GLY A 647 -2.16 16.96 -13.18
C GLY A 647 -2.03 17.99 -14.30
N LEU A 648 -1.36 19.12 -14.06
CA LEU A 648 -1.11 20.17 -15.06
C LEU A 648 -0.33 19.62 -16.26
N VAL A 649 0.83 18.98 -16.02
CA VAL A 649 1.66 18.37 -17.07
C VAL A 649 0.85 17.38 -17.90
N THR A 650 0.10 16.49 -17.24
CA THR A 650 -0.76 15.52 -17.92
C THR A 650 -1.82 16.18 -18.80
N VAL A 651 -2.42 17.30 -18.38
CA VAL A 651 -3.35 18.06 -19.22
C VAL A 651 -2.64 18.64 -20.44
N TYR A 652 -1.52 19.34 -20.28
CA TYR A 652 -0.80 19.94 -21.40
C TYR A 652 -0.27 18.88 -22.39
N THR A 653 0.25 17.74 -21.93
CA THR A 653 0.74 16.67 -22.81
C THR A 653 -0.39 15.94 -23.55
N THR A 654 -1.58 15.80 -22.95
CA THR A 654 -2.71 15.08 -23.58
C THR A 654 -3.70 15.97 -24.35
N MET A 655 -3.57 17.30 -24.26
CA MET A 655 -4.44 18.24 -24.99
C MET A 655 -4.44 18.04 -26.52
N PRO A 656 -3.30 17.85 -27.21
CA PRO A 656 -3.28 17.60 -28.66
C PRO A 656 -4.13 16.38 -29.07
N LEU A 657 -4.08 15.30 -28.29
CA LEU A 657 -4.87 14.09 -28.52
C LEU A 657 -6.37 14.31 -28.26
N ASP A 658 -6.73 15.12 -27.26
CA ASP A 658 -8.12 15.55 -27.03
C ASP A 658 -8.65 16.37 -28.22
N VAL A 659 -7.86 17.30 -28.79
CA VAL A 659 -8.29 18.09 -29.97
C VAL A 659 -8.49 17.20 -31.20
N ILE A 660 -7.53 16.33 -31.51
CA ILE A 660 -7.64 15.38 -32.64
C ILE A 660 -8.85 14.45 -32.44
N LYS A 661 -9.07 13.95 -31.23
CA LYS A 661 -10.26 13.17 -30.86
C LYS A 661 -11.55 13.96 -31.13
N THR A 662 -11.71 15.16 -30.58
CA THR A 662 -12.94 15.97 -30.74
C THR A 662 -13.22 16.28 -32.22
N ARG A 663 -12.17 16.54 -33.02
CA ARG A 663 -12.29 16.73 -34.49
C ARG A 663 -12.59 15.44 -35.26
N MET A 664 -12.17 14.28 -34.77
CA MET A 664 -12.56 12.98 -35.34
C MET A 664 -13.95 12.52 -34.89
N GLN A 665 -14.52 13.16 -33.86
CA GLN A 665 -15.84 12.86 -33.27
C GLN A 665 -16.94 13.88 -33.66
N SER A 666 -16.63 14.96 -34.38
CA SER A 666 -17.63 15.91 -34.89
C SER A 666 -18.46 15.32 -36.05
N LEU A 667 -19.55 15.98 -36.45
CA LEU A 667 -20.46 15.51 -37.50
C LEU A 667 -19.77 15.47 -38.87
N GLU A 668 -19.11 16.57 -39.25
CA GLU A 668 -18.38 16.71 -40.52
C GLU A 668 -17.08 15.87 -40.59
N ALA A 669 -16.73 15.14 -39.53
CA ALA A 669 -15.48 14.41 -39.43
C ALA A 669 -15.31 13.33 -40.52
N ARG A 670 -16.41 12.84 -41.12
CA ARG A 670 -16.41 11.87 -42.22
C ARG A 670 -15.94 12.47 -43.54
N GLN A 671 -16.28 13.73 -43.79
CA GLN A 671 -15.95 14.49 -45.00
C GLN A 671 -14.60 15.20 -44.85
N ALA A 672 -14.32 15.77 -43.67
CA ALA A 672 -13.14 16.60 -43.44
C ALA A 672 -11.81 15.82 -43.27
N TYR A 673 -11.85 14.58 -42.76
CA TYR A 673 -10.63 13.83 -42.37
C TYR A 673 -10.66 12.36 -42.78
N LYS A 674 -9.60 11.92 -43.48
CA LYS A 674 -9.41 10.51 -43.85
C LYS A 674 -9.11 9.62 -42.63
N ASN A 675 -8.27 10.10 -41.72
CA ASN A 675 -7.89 9.44 -40.46
C ASN A 675 -7.33 10.47 -39.45
N SER A 676 -6.99 10.03 -38.24
CA SER A 676 -6.50 10.88 -37.15
C SER A 676 -5.18 11.60 -37.46
N PHE A 677 -4.28 10.99 -38.24
CA PHE A 677 -3.02 11.62 -38.66
C PHE A 677 -3.26 12.72 -39.70
N HIS A 678 -4.18 12.48 -40.65
CA HIS A 678 -4.65 13.50 -41.59
C HIS A 678 -5.34 14.66 -40.87
N CYS A 679 -6.09 14.39 -39.80
CA CYS A 679 -6.66 15.42 -38.92
C CYS A 679 -5.56 16.25 -38.24
N ALA A 680 -4.56 15.60 -37.64
CA ALA A 680 -3.42 16.30 -37.03
C ALA A 680 -2.63 17.13 -38.04
N TYR A 681 -2.35 16.59 -39.23
CA TYR A 681 -1.68 17.30 -40.31
C TYR A 681 -2.45 18.58 -40.70
N ARG A 682 -3.75 18.48 -40.98
CA ARG A 682 -4.59 19.64 -41.32
C ARG A 682 -4.62 20.69 -40.21
N ILE A 683 -4.77 20.30 -38.95
CA ILE A 683 -4.71 21.24 -37.81
C ILE A 683 -3.36 21.97 -37.78
N PHE A 684 -2.24 21.26 -37.97
CA PHE A 684 -0.91 21.85 -37.98
C PHE A 684 -0.70 22.84 -39.13
N THR A 685 -1.11 22.49 -40.36
CA THR A 685 -0.85 23.30 -41.57
C THR A 685 -1.88 24.41 -41.81
N GLU A 686 -3.14 24.23 -41.40
CA GLU A 686 -4.25 25.16 -41.69
C GLU A 686 -4.64 26.04 -40.49
N GLU A 687 -4.41 25.58 -39.25
CA GLU A 687 -4.79 26.30 -38.02
C GLU A 687 -3.62 26.60 -37.07
N GLY A 688 -2.44 26.05 -37.35
CA GLY A 688 -1.19 26.30 -36.63
C GLY A 688 -1.03 25.51 -35.32
N ILE A 689 0.23 25.35 -34.89
CA ILE A 689 0.62 24.50 -33.74
C ILE A 689 -0.11 24.83 -32.42
N LEU A 690 -0.45 26.10 -32.16
CA LEU A 690 -1.15 26.49 -30.93
C LEU A 690 -2.59 25.97 -30.85
N ARG A 691 -3.20 25.55 -31.97
CA ARG A 691 -4.59 25.06 -32.01
C ARG A 691 -4.77 23.76 -31.20
N PHE A 692 -3.73 22.94 -31.10
CA PHE A 692 -3.73 21.68 -30.33
C PHE A 692 -3.92 21.86 -28.81
N TRP A 693 -3.78 23.07 -28.28
CA TRP A 693 -4.06 23.40 -26.87
C TRP A 693 -5.37 24.17 -26.66
N THR A 694 -6.24 24.25 -27.68
CA THR A 694 -7.58 24.82 -27.48
C THR A 694 -8.39 23.95 -26.52
N GLY A 695 -9.08 24.57 -25.57
CA GLY A 695 -9.79 23.89 -24.48
C GLY A 695 -8.97 23.66 -23.21
N THR A 696 -7.69 24.05 -23.15
CA THR A 696 -6.86 23.87 -21.94
C THR A 696 -7.47 24.56 -20.73
N THR A 697 -7.86 25.84 -20.82
CA THR A 697 -8.42 26.62 -19.71
C THR A 697 -9.68 25.98 -19.08
N PRO A 698 -10.75 25.63 -19.82
CA PRO A 698 -11.90 24.94 -19.22
C PRO A 698 -11.58 23.54 -18.70
N ARG A 699 -10.65 22.80 -19.34
CA ARG A 699 -10.19 21.49 -18.82
C ARG A 699 -9.43 21.62 -17.49
N LEU A 700 -8.65 22.68 -17.31
CA LEU A 700 -7.99 23.00 -16.03
C LEU A 700 -8.98 23.47 -14.96
N ALA A 701 -9.97 24.30 -15.33
CA ALA A 701 -11.03 24.70 -14.41
C ALA A 701 -11.79 23.49 -13.86
N ARG A 702 -12.13 22.51 -14.72
CA ARG A 702 -12.69 21.22 -14.26
C ARG A 702 -11.75 20.50 -13.31
N LEU A 703 -10.47 20.35 -13.66
CA LEU A 703 -9.49 19.63 -12.84
C LEU A 703 -9.42 20.15 -11.40
N VAL A 704 -9.49 21.47 -11.21
CA VAL A 704 -9.49 22.11 -9.88
C VAL A 704 -10.79 21.82 -9.12
N MET A 705 -11.95 21.98 -9.75
CA MET A 705 -13.25 21.77 -9.08
C MET A 705 -13.56 20.28 -8.80
N SER A 706 -13.14 19.38 -9.69
CA SER A 706 -13.51 17.96 -9.72
C SER A 706 -13.18 17.24 -8.40
N GLY A 707 -11.99 17.48 -7.84
CA GLY A 707 -11.55 16.83 -6.61
C GLY A 707 -12.45 17.15 -5.41
N GLY A 708 -12.72 18.45 -5.17
CA GLY A 708 -13.57 18.89 -4.05
C GLY A 708 -15.00 18.35 -4.18
N ILE A 709 -15.60 18.47 -5.37
CA ILE A 709 -16.98 18.00 -5.59
C ILE A 709 -17.09 16.48 -5.36
N VAL A 710 -16.15 15.68 -5.85
CA VAL A 710 -16.20 14.22 -5.67
C VAL A 710 -16.11 13.83 -4.19
N PHE A 711 -15.18 14.39 -3.42
CA PHE A 711 -15.06 14.04 -1.99
C PHE A 711 -16.28 14.52 -1.19
N THR A 712 -16.68 15.79 -1.34
CA THR A 712 -17.84 16.34 -0.60
C THR A 712 -19.15 15.61 -0.95
N VAL A 713 -19.37 15.21 -2.20
CA VAL A 713 -20.58 14.45 -2.56
C VAL A 713 -20.46 12.99 -2.10
N TYR A 714 -19.28 12.36 -2.18
CA TYR A 714 -19.08 11.00 -1.68
C TYR A 714 -19.44 10.91 -0.19
N GLU A 715 -18.88 11.78 0.64
CA GLU A 715 -19.14 11.81 2.09
C GLU A 715 -20.62 12.03 2.42
N ASN A 716 -21.30 12.94 1.72
CA ASN A 716 -22.70 13.22 2.00
C ASN A 716 -23.65 12.13 1.49
N VAL A 717 -23.35 11.50 0.34
CA VAL A 717 -24.11 10.33 -0.12
C VAL A 717 -23.87 9.14 0.81
N ILE A 718 -22.66 8.93 1.34
CA ILE A 718 -22.39 7.93 2.40
C ILE A 718 -23.19 8.21 3.68
N LYS A 719 -23.28 9.45 4.15
CA LYS A 719 -24.12 9.81 5.32
C LYS A 719 -25.60 9.47 5.06
N LEU A 720 -26.11 9.81 3.88
CA LEU A 720 -27.49 9.53 3.46
C LEU A 720 -27.80 8.03 3.36
N ILE A 721 -27.01 7.25 2.61
CA ILE A 721 -27.27 5.81 2.40
C ILE A 721 -26.75 4.91 3.54
N GLY A 722 -25.90 5.44 4.41
CA GLY A 722 -25.40 4.78 5.62
C GLY A 722 -26.44 4.74 6.74
N GLY A 723 -27.37 5.70 6.75
CA GLY A 723 -28.43 5.82 7.75
C GLY A 723 -27.99 6.60 8.99
N ARG A 724 -27.80 7.92 8.82
CA ARG A 724 -27.79 8.91 9.91
C ARG A 724 -28.85 9.98 9.65
N GLY A 725 -29.93 9.93 10.41
CA GLY A 725 -30.56 11.14 10.92
C GLY A 725 -30.03 11.34 12.34
N ASP A 726 -29.49 12.53 12.59
CA ASP A 726 -29.00 13.10 13.86
C ASP A 726 -28.60 12.12 14.99
#